data_AF-A0A2M7YV89-F1
#
_entry.id   AF-A0A2M7YV89-F1
#
_cell.length_a   1.000
_cell.length_b   1.000
_cell.length_c   1.000
_cell.angle_alpha   90.00
_cell.angle_beta   90.00
_cell.angle_gamma   90.00
#
_symmetry.space_group_name_H-M   'P 1'
#
loop_
_entity.id
_entity.type
_entity.pdbx_description
1 polymer ?
#
loop_
_entity_poly.entity_id
_entity_poly.type
_entity_poly.pdbx_seq_one_letter_code
_entity_poly.pdbx_strand_id
1 'polypeptide(L)'
;MTVGTYYQRGHARHEAVAAQCGETVRRCLATRHVLDIEVTAEGLVVFDQAFPAATREARRIFSLADPLSLGVVRIRPGATAQQLQDAMAVLRTRKNNLKASTSYEEVEITGMPENVEAQGRALYLRTRTGGGDSLAGGSAFDPNLIRPEMLLQGADLHKSEAEFLKIVNGMIKTASGDQPGEDGAPKPGFDISKGLPQSALADIADIIEALVGTNSDPMVFGHLIAHAQSALQLTGDPELVELVFQNLRKEVDNAKPKAHLIGHSKAQKRKSGSPQFTMSLTDLDEAIDSVIEPFGPMENPESRDRAGALGICLQMLRTAPSDELVKGIHGTLRRIFGAPGFGGPEFRATAKLVIEIFDGPDFEREEGLFLLYWDMLREYRPEDVGPVWREVWSNLPPRLRVRVWPYTVNDILLGMTWNDPATMLALYGAVSRVPVAGNAKVRYKLENLSALREGTLADDIFDPPPPLLFPVLNVLIGTSLSPVLGPLLHDHLQQLQTHPLSVVMLEAAADYHPGNRVVYQAILEQGVRGQLTDRMLELGARLLSVALLRLPPGERTEPWLADAIEWLARIAPESAGPVLEKIVTEKKLLVIPAWPKKLREAAELAWETMGEAQFEVGAADEVGAFEVDDDAGLFRPSPIALKEEDTP
;
A
#
# COMPACT_ATOMS: atom_id res chain seq x y z
N MET A 1 5.39 14.62 -24.81
CA MET A 1 4.33 13.85 -24.12
C MET A 1 4.84 12.64 -23.33
N THR A 2 5.91 11.95 -23.76
CA THR A 2 6.50 10.82 -22.99
C THR A 2 7.59 11.24 -21.99
N VAL A 3 7.99 12.51 -22.06
CA VAL A 3 8.93 13.18 -21.15
C VAL A 3 8.45 13.09 -19.71
N GLY A 4 9.30 12.56 -18.82
CA GLY A 4 9.00 12.35 -17.40
C GLY A 4 8.47 10.96 -17.05
N THR A 5 8.47 10.00 -17.98
CA THR A 5 8.19 8.59 -17.64
C THR A 5 9.26 7.93 -16.78
N TYR A 6 10.49 8.43 -16.85
CA TYR A 6 11.67 7.80 -16.24
C TYR A 6 12.22 8.55 -15.02
N TYR A 7 11.87 9.82 -14.87
CA TYR A 7 12.36 10.67 -13.80
C TYR A 7 11.15 11.20 -13.02
N GLN A 8 11.22 11.18 -11.69
CA GLN A 8 10.13 11.68 -10.84
C GLN A 8 9.95 13.20 -10.95
N ARG A 9 8.75 13.69 -10.63
CA ARG A 9 8.46 15.12 -10.55
C ARG A 9 9.36 15.78 -9.48
N GLY A 10 9.93 16.94 -9.82
CA GLY A 10 10.91 17.66 -9.00
C GLY A 10 12.37 17.21 -9.18
N HIS A 11 12.65 16.20 -10.01
CA HIS A 11 14.01 15.84 -10.38
C HIS A 11 14.56 16.85 -11.41
N ALA A 12 15.80 17.35 -11.25
CA ALA A 12 16.36 18.36 -12.15
C ALA A 12 16.33 17.95 -13.64
N ARG A 13 16.68 16.69 -13.95
CA ARG A 13 16.53 16.13 -15.31
C ARG A 13 15.08 16.08 -15.80
N HIS A 14 14.12 15.79 -14.92
CA HIS A 14 12.71 15.83 -15.30
C HIS A 14 12.32 17.25 -15.73
N GLU A 15 12.70 18.26 -14.94
CA GLU A 15 12.42 19.67 -15.22
C GLU A 15 13.09 20.16 -16.50
N ALA A 16 14.35 19.78 -16.73
CA ALA A 16 15.08 20.15 -17.95
C ALA A 16 14.43 19.60 -19.22
N VAL A 17 14.08 18.30 -19.22
CA VAL A 17 13.44 17.69 -20.40
C VAL A 17 12.00 18.21 -20.56
N ALA A 18 11.28 18.46 -19.46
CA ALA A 18 9.95 19.09 -19.51
C ALA A 18 10.03 20.49 -20.14
N ALA A 19 10.99 21.31 -19.73
CA ALA A 19 11.24 22.63 -20.30
C ALA A 19 11.57 22.56 -21.80
N GLN A 20 12.45 21.63 -22.19
CA GLN A 20 12.79 21.39 -23.60
C GLN A 20 11.56 20.99 -24.43
N CYS A 21 10.73 20.07 -23.91
CA CYS A 21 9.49 19.67 -24.58
C CYS A 21 8.53 20.85 -24.75
N GLY A 22 8.38 21.68 -23.71
CA GLY A 22 7.57 22.90 -23.77
C GLY A 22 8.08 23.90 -24.81
N GLU A 23 9.41 24.03 -24.94
CA GLU A 23 10.04 24.87 -25.96
C GLU A 23 9.79 24.33 -27.37
N THR A 24 9.93 23.02 -27.60
CA THR A 24 9.65 22.39 -28.89
C THR A 24 8.19 22.57 -29.30
N VAL A 25 7.25 22.35 -28.37
CA VAL A 25 5.82 22.57 -28.63
C VAL A 25 5.53 24.03 -28.93
N ARG A 26 6.11 24.97 -28.16
CA ARG A 26 5.99 26.42 -28.44
C ARG A 26 6.53 26.78 -29.82
N ARG A 27 7.67 26.22 -30.22
CA ARG A 27 8.24 26.45 -31.56
C ARG A 27 7.37 25.90 -32.67
N CYS A 28 6.81 24.71 -32.51
CA CYS A 28 5.88 24.11 -33.47
C CYS A 28 4.56 24.89 -33.58
N LEU A 29 4.09 25.47 -32.47
CA LEU A 29 2.88 26.30 -32.41
C LEU A 29 3.13 27.77 -32.82
N ALA A 30 4.39 28.20 -32.94
CA ALA A 30 4.69 29.57 -33.40
C ALA A 30 4.22 29.80 -34.85
N THR A 31 4.13 28.75 -35.65
CA THR A 31 3.69 28.79 -37.05
C THR A 31 2.24 28.34 -37.26
N ARG A 32 1.61 27.73 -36.26
CA ARG A 32 0.23 27.20 -36.33
C ARG A 32 -0.51 27.42 -35.01
N HIS A 33 -1.76 27.87 -35.08
CA HIS A 33 -2.57 28.10 -33.88
C HIS A 33 -2.89 26.85 -33.07
N VAL A 34 -2.70 25.64 -33.62
CA VAL A 34 -3.01 24.38 -32.96
C VAL A 34 -2.09 23.27 -33.49
N LEU A 35 -1.70 22.34 -32.62
CA LEU A 35 -1.01 21.09 -32.97
C LEU A 35 -1.97 19.92 -32.81
N ASP A 36 -2.40 19.35 -33.93
CA ASP A 36 -3.26 18.16 -33.96
C ASP A 36 -2.39 16.91 -34.16
N ILE A 37 -2.57 15.94 -33.26
CA ILE A 37 -2.00 14.60 -33.34
C ILE A 37 -3.15 13.66 -33.67
N GLU A 38 -3.30 13.32 -34.95
CA GLU A 38 -4.34 12.42 -35.42
C GLU A 38 -3.92 10.97 -35.14
N VAL A 39 -4.86 10.14 -34.69
CA VAL A 39 -4.63 8.73 -34.40
C VAL A 39 -5.29 7.90 -35.51
N THR A 40 -4.48 7.23 -36.31
CA THR A 40 -4.92 6.40 -37.45
C THR A 40 -4.73 4.92 -37.13
N ALA A 41 -5.28 4.01 -37.92
CA ALA A 41 -5.08 2.56 -37.69
C ALA A 41 -3.60 2.15 -37.74
N GLU A 42 -2.77 2.86 -38.50
CA GLU A 42 -1.36 2.53 -38.72
C GLU A 42 -0.41 3.28 -37.78
N GLY A 43 -0.89 4.24 -36.99
CA GLY A 43 -0.05 5.04 -36.10
C GLY A 43 -0.60 6.43 -35.81
N LEU A 44 0.29 7.43 -35.89
CA LEU A 44 -0.05 8.82 -35.62
C LEU A 44 0.25 9.68 -36.84
N VAL A 45 -0.55 10.71 -37.10
CA VAL A 45 -0.24 11.73 -38.09
C VAL A 45 -0.09 13.07 -37.37
N VAL A 46 1.06 13.71 -37.55
CA VAL A 46 1.37 15.02 -36.96
C VAL A 46 1.89 15.90 -38.07
N PHE A 47 1.22 17.04 -38.31
CA PHE A 47 1.58 17.96 -39.41
C PHE A 47 1.69 17.27 -40.78
N ASP A 48 0.71 16.42 -41.13
CA ASP A 48 0.67 15.66 -42.38
C ASP A 48 1.81 14.62 -42.54
N GLN A 49 2.65 14.47 -41.52
CA GLN A 49 3.67 13.43 -41.46
C GLN A 49 3.14 12.22 -40.69
N ALA A 50 3.15 11.06 -41.34
CA ALA A 50 2.78 9.79 -40.71
C ALA A 50 3.94 9.22 -39.90
N PHE A 51 3.63 8.82 -38.67
CA PHE A 51 4.51 8.12 -37.73
C PHE A 51 3.92 6.73 -37.46
N PRO A 52 4.48 5.66 -38.06
CA PRO A 52 3.96 4.31 -37.86
C PRO A 52 3.92 3.91 -36.39
N ALA A 53 2.91 3.16 -35.96
CA ALA A 53 2.74 2.68 -34.58
C ALA A 53 3.93 1.84 -34.08
N ALA A 54 4.68 1.23 -35.02
CA ALA A 54 5.90 0.49 -34.73
C ALA A 54 7.06 1.40 -34.26
N THR A 55 7.10 2.68 -34.66
CA THR A 55 8.14 3.62 -34.21
C THR A 55 8.06 3.86 -32.71
N ARG A 56 9.21 3.95 -32.04
CA ARG A 56 9.29 4.06 -30.57
C ARG A 56 8.52 5.29 -30.06
N GLU A 57 8.59 6.38 -30.80
CA GLU A 57 8.00 7.69 -30.53
C GLU A 57 6.47 7.62 -30.60
N ALA A 58 5.93 7.03 -31.67
CA ALA A 58 4.49 6.92 -31.87
C ALA A 58 3.87 5.84 -30.98
N ARG A 59 4.56 4.70 -30.80
CA ARG A 59 4.04 3.51 -30.08
C ARG A 59 3.45 3.87 -28.73
N ARG A 60 4.09 4.76 -27.97
CA ARG A 60 3.64 5.13 -26.62
C ARG A 60 2.35 5.91 -26.62
N ILE A 61 2.24 6.94 -27.45
CA ILE A 61 1.02 7.75 -27.56
C ILE A 61 -0.08 6.92 -28.21
N PHE A 62 0.24 6.19 -29.28
CA PHE A 62 -0.67 5.27 -29.96
C PHE A 62 -1.24 4.22 -28.99
N SER A 63 -0.40 3.54 -28.22
CA SER A 63 -0.84 2.54 -27.23
C SER A 63 -1.73 3.10 -26.12
N LEU A 64 -1.73 4.42 -25.91
CA LEU A 64 -2.62 5.08 -24.95
C LEU A 64 -3.90 5.57 -25.61
N ALA A 65 -3.80 6.13 -26.81
CA ALA A 65 -4.91 6.78 -27.49
C ALA A 65 -5.84 5.79 -28.22
N ASP A 66 -5.28 4.73 -28.79
CA ASP A 66 -6.05 3.77 -29.60
C ASP A 66 -7.04 2.92 -28.76
N PRO A 67 -6.66 2.36 -27.59
CA PRO A 67 -7.63 1.67 -26.72
C PRO A 67 -8.72 2.57 -26.17
N LEU A 68 -8.51 3.89 -26.17
CA LEU A 68 -9.49 4.89 -25.76
C LEU A 68 -10.34 5.39 -26.93
N SER A 69 -10.18 4.80 -28.11
CA SER A 69 -10.85 5.18 -29.36
C SER A 69 -10.73 6.67 -29.66
N LEU A 70 -9.55 7.26 -29.46
CA LEU A 70 -9.32 8.67 -29.78
C LEU A 70 -9.04 8.85 -31.28
N GLY A 71 -9.60 9.93 -31.84
CA GLY A 71 -9.36 10.34 -33.22
C GLY A 71 -8.29 11.41 -33.33
N VAL A 72 -8.27 12.37 -32.39
CA VAL A 72 -7.27 13.44 -32.35
C VAL A 72 -6.96 13.85 -30.91
N VAL A 73 -5.68 14.14 -30.66
CA VAL A 73 -5.23 14.87 -29.47
C VAL A 73 -4.72 16.24 -29.93
N ARG A 74 -5.39 17.28 -29.47
CA ARG A 74 -5.21 18.66 -29.88
C ARG A 74 -4.49 19.45 -28.79
N ILE A 75 -3.39 20.11 -29.15
CA ILE A 75 -2.58 20.92 -28.24
C ILE A 75 -2.68 22.38 -28.67
N ARG A 76 -3.17 23.24 -27.78
CA ARG A 76 -3.38 24.68 -28.02
C ARG A 76 -2.15 25.51 -27.61
N PRO A 77 -2.02 26.76 -28.12
CA PRO A 77 -0.96 27.68 -27.73
C PRO A 77 -1.04 27.95 -26.23
N GLY A 78 0.11 28.01 -25.56
CA GLY A 78 0.18 28.16 -24.10
C GLY A 78 0.14 26.84 -23.32
N ALA A 79 0.03 25.68 -23.99
CA ALA A 79 0.20 24.38 -23.34
C ALA A 79 1.57 24.29 -22.64
N THR A 80 1.55 24.20 -21.31
CA THR A 80 2.78 24.01 -20.53
C THR A 80 3.20 22.54 -20.53
N ALA A 81 4.48 22.28 -20.24
CA ALA A 81 4.97 20.91 -20.09
C ALA A 81 4.19 20.14 -19.01
N GLN A 82 3.79 20.84 -17.94
CA GLN A 82 2.97 20.28 -16.87
C GLN A 82 1.59 19.86 -17.39
N GLN A 83 0.90 20.72 -18.15
CA GLN A 83 -0.39 20.38 -18.73
C GLN A 83 -0.30 19.16 -19.65
N LEU A 84 0.74 19.05 -20.48
CA LEU A 84 0.93 17.87 -21.34
C LEU A 84 1.12 16.57 -20.52
N GLN A 85 1.75 16.65 -19.35
CA GLN A 85 1.91 15.50 -18.45
C GLN A 85 0.61 15.13 -17.75
N ASP A 86 -0.12 16.13 -17.27
CA ASP A 86 -1.41 15.94 -16.62
C ASP A 86 -2.42 15.30 -17.59
N ALA A 87 -2.44 15.75 -18.86
CA ALA A 87 -3.19 15.10 -19.93
C ALA A 87 -2.82 13.61 -20.10
N MET A 88 -1.53 13.28 -20.12
CA MET A 88 -1.09 11.88 -20.23
C MET A 88 -1.46 11.04 -19.01
N ALA A 89 -1.45 11.63 -17.81
CA ALA A 89 -1.92 10.98 -16.60
C ALA A 89 -3.42 10.68 -16.68
N VAL A 90 -4.23 11.63 -17.15
CA VAL A 90 -5.68 11.44 -17.40
C VAL A 90 -5.91 10.29 -18.38
N LEU A 91 -5.22 10.28 -19.53
CA LEU A 91 -5.34 9.20 -20.51
C LEU A 91 -4.96 7.83 -19.92
N ARG A 92 -3.90 7.75 -19.11
CA ARG A 92 -3.49 6.49 -18.45
C ARG A 92 -4.51 6.00 -17.44
N THR A 93 -5.02 6.89 -16.60
CA THR A 93 -6.06 6.56 -15.61
C THR A 93 -7.29 6.03 -16.32
N ARG A 94 -7.74 6.69 -17.40
CA ARG A 94 -8.88 6.23 -18.19
C ARG A 94 -8.63 4.87 -18.84
N LYS A 95 -7.43 4.64 -19.40
CA LYS A 95 -7.07 3.33 -19.97
C LYS A 95 -7.07 2.23 -18.91
N ASN A 96 -6.57 2.52 -17.72
CA ASN A 96 -6.55 1.55 -16.62
C ASN A 96 -7.97 1.27 -16.11
N ASN A 97 -8.82 2.30 -16.02
CA ASN A 97 -10.23 2.13 -15.66
C ASN A 97 -10.96 1.30 -16.71
N LEU A 98 -10.73 1.54 -18.00
CA LEU A 98 -11.30 0.73 -19.09
C LEU A 98 -10.87 -0.73 -19.00
N LYS A 99 -9.60 -1.00 -18.68
CA LYS A 99 -9.09 -2.36 -18.45
C LYS A 99 -9.71 -3.04 -17.23
N ALA A 100 -10.11 -2.27 -16.22
CA ALA A 100 -10.73 -2.77 -15.00
C ALA A 100 -12.26 -2.87 -15.10
N SER A 101 -12.88 -2.19 -16.07
CA SER A 101 -14.33 -2.19 -16.27
C SER A 101 -14.82 -3.53 -16.78
N THR A 102 -15.96 -3.97 -16.26
CA THR A 102 -16.70 -5.15 -16.74
C THR A 102 -17.87 -4.77 -17.64
N SER A 103 -18.21 -3.48 -17.72
CA SER A 103 -19.24 -2.90 -18.59
C SER A 103 -18.62 -2.11 -19.74
N TYR A 104 -19.29 -2.14 -20.90
CA TYR A 104 -18.96 -1.30 -22.05
C TYR A 104 -19.53 0.10 -21.83
N GLU A 105 -18.65 1.08 -21.60
CA GLU A 105 -19.00 2.48 -21.47
C GLU A 105 -18.28 3.29 -22.55
N GLU A 106 -18.99 4.25 -23.17
CA GLU A 106 -18.35 5.24 -24.02
C GLU A 106 -17.36 6.04 -23.16
N VAL A 107 -16.08 6.04 -23.55
CA VAL A 107 -15.03 6.67 -22.75
C VAL A 107 -15.08 8.18 -22.93
N GLU A 108 -15.84 8.85 -22.07
CA GLU A 108 -15.79 10.30 -21.96
C GLU A 108 -14.48 10.71 -21.25
N ILE A 109 -13.58 11.36 -22.00
CA ILE A 109 -12.30 11.85 -21.43
C ILE A 109 -12.53 13.20 -20.76
N THR A 110 -12.96 13.15 -19.50
CA THR A 110 -13.06 14.34 -18.64
C THR A 110 -11.75 14.61 -17.88
N GLY A 111 -11.55 15.86 -17.48
CA GLY A 111 -10.40 16.29 -16.68
C GLY A 111 -9.13 16.63 -17.48
N MET A 112 -9.23 16.78 -18.79
CA MET A 112 -8.11 17.26 -19.60
C MET A 112 -7.76 18.71 -19.22
N PRO A 113 -6.47 19.09 -19.21
CA PRO A 113 -6.05 20.46 -18.96
C PRO A 113 -6.57 21.42 -20.03
N GLU A 114 -6.80 22.69 -19.67
CA GLU A 114 -7.40 23.73 -20.54
C GLU A 114 -6.78 23.86 -21.94
N ASN A 115 -5.47 23.63 -22.07
CA ASN A 115 -4.73 23.76 -23.34
C ASN A 115 -4.52 22.43 -24.09
N VAL A 116 -5.11 21.33 -23.62
CA VAL A 116 -5.03 20.01 -24.26
C VAL A 116 -6.42 19.43 -24.38
N GLU A 117 -6.83 19.10 -25.60
CA GLU A 117 -8.14 18.55 -25.89
C GLU A 117 -7.96 17.15 -26.50
N ALA A 118 -8.82 16.21 -26.13
CA ALA A 118 -8.84 14.87 -26.73
C ALA A 118 -10.25 14.61 -27.24
N GLN A 119 -10.36 14.21 -28.51
CA GLN A 119 -11.62 14.00 -29.19
C GLN A 119 -11.75 12.54 -29.61
N GLY A 120 -12.86 11.90 -29.25
CA GLY A 120 -13.18 10.53 -29.65
C GLY A 120 -13.26 10.38 -31.17
N ARG A 121 -12.89 9.19 -31.68
CA ARG A 121 -12.79 8.87 -33.11
C ARG A 121 -14.13 9.08 -33.84
N ALA A 122 -15.25 8.71 -33.21
CA ALA A 122 -16.59 8.94 -33.76
C ALA A 122 -16.93 10.43 -33.92
N LEU A 123 -16.64 11.25 -32.91
CA LEU A 123 -16.87 12.71 -32.97
C LEU A 123 -15.94 13.36 -34.01
N TYR A 124 -14.68 12.92 -34.05
CA TYR A 124 -13.66 13.44 -34.95
C TYR A 124 -14.02 13.21 -36.42
N LEU A 125 -14.47 12.00 -36.78
CA LEU A 125 -14.93 11.68 -38.14
C LEU A 125 -16.11 12.57 -38.54
N ARG A 126 -17.11 12.77 -37.65
CA ARG A 126 -18.25 13.66 -37.90
C ARG A 126 -17.82 15.10 -38.18
N THR A 127 -16.86 15.62 -37.40
CA THR A 127 -16.36 16.99 -37.58
C THR A 127 -15.46 17.17 -38.81
N ARG A 128 -14.79 16.11 -39.27
CA ARG A 128 -13.87 16.15 -40.42
C ARG A 128 -14.60 16.00 -41.75
N THR A 129 -15.67 15.20 -41.81
CA THR A 129 -16.48 15.00 -43.02
C THR A 129 -17.51 16.12 -43.23
N GLY A 130 -17.95 16.78 -42.16
CA GLY A 130 -18.82 17.96 -42.25
C GLY A 130 -17.99 19.24 -42.38
N GLY A 131 -17.64 19.63 -43.61
CA GLY A 131 -16.97 20.90 -43.85
C GLY A 131 -17.78 22.09 -43.31
N GLY A 132 -17.13 22.92 -42.49
CA GLY A 132 -17.39 24.34 -42.16
C GLY A 132 -18.82 24.89 -42.22
N ASP A 133 -19.24 25.45 -41.07
CA ASP A 133 -20.35 26.42 -40.87
C ASP A 133 -21.79 25.97 -41.19
N SER A 134 -22.44 25.31 -40.21
CA SER A 134 -23.78 25.67 -39.69
C SER A 134 -24.34 24.61 -38.73
N LEU A 135 -24.12 24.78 -37.42
CA LEU A 135 -24.80 24.01 -36.36
C LEU A 135 -26.16 24.64 -35.96
N ALA A 136 -27.00 25.01 -36.94
CA ALA A 136 -28.30 25.64 -36.66
C ALA A 136 -29.51 25.03 -37.39
N GLY A 137 -29.36 23.96 -38.17
CA GLY A 137 -30.50 23.30 -38.84
C GLY A 137 -30.42 21.78 -38.68
N GLY A 138 -31.42 21.19 -38.03
CA GLY A 138 -31.52 19.74 -37.74
C GLY A 138 -31.70 18.87 -38.98
N SER A 139 -30.71 18.80 -39.86
CA SER A 139 -30.59 17.73 -40.84
C SER A 139 -29.95 16.53 -40.17
N ALA A 140 -30.70 15.43 -40.08
CA ALA A 140 -30.18 14.14 -39.65
C ALA A 140 -28.93 13.77 -40.47
N PHE A 141 -27.93 13.23 -39.79
CA PHE A 141 -26.74 12.63 -40.37
C PHE A 141 -27.13 11.66 -41.50
N ASP A 142 -26.66 11.90 -42.73
CA ASP A 142 -26.81 10.97 -43.85
C ASP A 142 -25.53 10.12 -43.98
N PRO A 143 -25.52 8.86 -43.49
CA PRO A 143 -24.36 7.98 -43.55
C PRO A 143 -23.89 7.68 -44.98
N ASN A 144 -24.70 7.96 -46.01
CA ASN A 144 -24.35 7.70 -47.41
C ASN A 144 -23.38 8.74 -48.02
N LEU A 145 -23.11 9.86 -47.34
CA LEU A 145 -22.16 10.88 -47.79
C LEU A 145 -20.70 10.56 -47.45
N ILE A 146 -20.45 9.48 -46.70
CA ILE A 146 -19.09 9.03 -46.38
C ILE A 146 -18.54 8.28 -47.59
N ARG A 147 -17.46 8.80 -48.21
CA ARG A 147 -16.81 8.12 -49.33
C ARG A 147 -16.29 6.75 -48.88
N PRO A 148 -16.37 5.69 -49.71
CA PRO A 148 -15.84 4.35 -49.37
C PRO A 148 -14.34 4.36 -49.04
N GLU A 149 -13.59 5.32 -49.59
CA GLU A 149 -12.17 5.57 -49.28
C GLU A 149 -11.95 6.09 -47.85
N MET A 150 -12.97 6.72 -47.26
CA MET A 150 -13.01 7.23 -45.88
C MET A 150 -13.63 6.23 -44.90
N LEU A 151 -14.31 5.19 -45.41
CA LEU A 151 -14.72 4.00 -44.65
C LEU A 151 -13.64 2.93 -44.83
N LEU A 152 -12.51 3.08 -44.13
CA LEU A 152 -11.53 1.99 -44.06
C LEU A 152 -12.20 0.75 -43.43
N GLN A 153 -12.26 -0.33 -44.22
CA GLN A 153 -12.73 -1.70 -43.90
C GLN A 153 -14.17 -1.87 -43.34
N GLY A 154 -15.13 -1.01 -43.71
CA GLY A 154 -16.54 -1.16 -43.31
C GLY A 154 -17.41 -2.08 -44.18
N ALA A 155 -17.02 -2.37 -45.44
CA ALA A 155 -17.90 -3.09 -46.38
C ALA A 155 -18.04 -4.59 -46.07
N ASP A 156 -16.97 -5.22 -45.55
CA ASP A 156 -17.02 -6.61 -45.07
C ASP A 156 -17.66 -6.71 -43.68
N LEU A 157 -17.60 -5.62 -42.90
CA LEU A 157 -18.16 -5.55 -41.57
C LEU A 157 -19.70 -5.39 -41.57
N HIS A 158 -20.24 -4.59 -42.48
CA HIS A 158 -21.70 -4.50 -42.67
C HIS A 158 -22.29 -5.78 -43.28
N LYS A 159 -21.51 -6.52 -44.07
CA LYS A 159 -21.90 -7.85 -44.54
C LYS A 159 -21.89 -8.89 -43.42
N SER A 160 -20.86 -8.90 -42.57
CA SER A 160 -20.79 -9.82 -41.43
C SER A 160 -21.84 -9.49 -40.36
N GLU A 161 -22.14 -8.22 -40.14
CA GLU A 161 -23.24 -7.74 -39.30
C GLU A 161 -24.60 -8.21 -39.84
N ALA A 162 -24.86 -8.08 -41.15
CA ALA A 162 -26.09 -8.55 -41.78
C ALA A 162 -26.25 -10.09 -41.76
N GLU A 163 -25.15 -10.85 -41.94
CA GLU A 163 -25.15 -12.31 -41.86
C GLU A 163 -25.36 -12.80 -40.42
N PHE A 164 -24.70 -12.17 -39.44
CA PHE A 164 -24.89 -12.46 -38.02
C PHE A 164 -26.34 -12.20 -37.58
N LEU A 165 -26.93 -11.07 -37.97
CA LEU A 165 -28.32 -10.75 -37.67
C LEU A 165 -29.31 -11.73 -38.33
N LYS A 166 -28.98 -12.28 -39.49
CA LYS A 166 -29.81 -13.28 -40.18
C LYS A 166 -29.77 -14.64 -39.47
N ILE A 167 -28.61 -15.05 -38.96
CA ILE A 167 -28.42 -16.29 -38.19
C ILE A 167 -29.12 -16.18 -36.83
N VAL A 168 -28.91 -15.07 -36.12
CA VAL A 168 -29.52 -14.80 -34.82
C VAL A 168 -31.05 -14.72 -34.93
N ASN A 169 -31.59 -14.03 -35.94
CA ASN A 169 -33.04 -13.99 -36.17
C ASN A 169 -33.63 -15.34 -36.59
N GLY A 170 -32.87 -16.17 -37.32
CA GLY A 170 -33.25 -17.54 -37.64
C GLY A 170 -33.40 -18.38 -36.39
N MET A 171 -32.43 -18.32 -35.47
CA MET A 171 -32.43 -19.08 -34.22
C MET A 171 -33.47 -18.57 -33.20
N ILE A 172 -33.71 -17.25 -33.12
CA ILE A 172 -34.79 -16.68 -32.30
C ILE A 172 -36.16 -17.18 -32.76
N LYS A 173 -36.40 -17.28 -34.08
CA LYS A 173 -37.64 -17.88 -34.62
C LYS A 173 -37.78 -19.36 -34.25
N THR A 174 -36.70 -20.13 -34.31
CA THR A 174 -36.71 -21.56 -33.94
C THR A 174 -36.90 -21.77 -32.44
N ALA A 175 -36.28 -20.94 -31.59
CA ALA A 175 -36.36 -21.03 -30.13
C ALA A 175 -37.69 -20.52 -29.57
N SER A 176 -38.36 -19.60 -30.26
CA SER A 176 -39.69 -19.08 -29.88
C SER A 176 -40.84 -20.03 -30.20
N GLY A 177 -40.57 -21.18 -30.85
CA GLY A 177 -41.58 -22.18 -31.21
C GLY A 177 -42.47 -21.80 -32.40
N ASP A 178 -42.18 -20.71 -33.10
CA ASP A 178 -42.88 -20.32 -34.32
C ASP A 178 -42.33 -21.13 -35.50
N GLN A 179 -42.95 -22.28 -35.80
CA GLN A 179 -42.64 -22.98 -37.04
C GLN A 179 -43.11 -22.13 -38.23
N PRO A 180 -42.24 -21.83 -39.21
CA PRO A 180 -42.73 -21.31 -40.48
C PRO A 180 -43.59 -22.41 -41.11
N GLY A 181 -44.86 -22.09 -41.36
CA GLY A 181 -45.78 -22.99 -42.06
C GLY A 181 -45.14 -23.52 -43.35
N GLU A 182 -45.35 -24.80 -43.61
CA GLU A 182 -45.08 -25.47 -44.88
C GLU A 182 -45.69 -24.68 -46.04
N ASP A 183 -44.91 -23.78 -46.64
CA ASP A 183 -44.96 -23.39 -48.06
C ASP A 183 -44.03 -22.19 -48.27
N GLY A 184 -42.74 -22.48 -48.45
CA GLY A 184 -41.75 -21.44 -48.68
C GLY A 184 -40.34 -21.97 -48.84
N ALA A 185 -40.12 -22.93 -49.75
CA ALA A 185 -38.76 -23.27 -50.15
C ALA A 185 -38.06 -22.02 -50.73
N PRO A 186 -36.94 -21.55 -50.14
CA PRO A 186 -36.20 -20.45 -50.74
C PRO A 186 -35.51 -20.94 -52.02
N LYS A 187 -35.71 -20.21 -53.12
CA LYS A 187 -35.09 -20.44 -54.43
C LYS A 187 -33.55 -20.48 -54.30
N PRO A 188 -32.85 -21.32 -55.09
CA PRO A 188 -31.40 -21.42 -55.05
C PRO A 188 -30.79 -20.21 -55.77
N GLY A 189 -29.85 -19.53 -55.11
CA GLY A 189 -29.06 -18.50 -55.78
C GLY A 189 -28.48 -17.43 -54.87
N PHE A 190 -27.71 -17.82 -53.85
CA PHE A 190 -26.57 -17.01 -53.42
C PHE A 190 -25.64 -17.87 -52.55
N ASP A 191 -24.36 -17.91 -52.91
CA ASP A 191 -23.35 -18.76 -52.28
C ASP A 191 -22.85 -18.10 -50.98
N ILE A 192 -23.20 -18.70 -49.84
CA ILE A 192 -23.02 -18.19 -48.46
C ILE A 192 -21.58 -18.46 -47.95
N SER A 193 -20.69 -19.07 -48.73
CA SER A 193 -19.41 -19.57 -48.23
C SER A 193 -18.21 -18.62 -48.35
N LYS A 194 -18.40 -17.30 -48.46
CA LYS A 194 -17.29 -16.34 -48.66
C LYS A 194 -17.38 -15.14 -47.73
N GLY A 195 -16.95 -15.32 -46.49
CA GLY A 195 -16.75 -14.22 -45.54
C GLY A 195 -16.13 -14.65 -44.21
N LEU A 196 -16.50 -15.84 -43.72
CA LEU A 196 -15.88 -16.49 -42.56
C LEU A 196 -15.52 -17.94 -42.90
N PRO A 197 -14.43 -18.50 -42.34
CA PRO A 197 -14.16 -19.93 -42.49
C PRO A 197 -15.37 -20.71 -41.98
N GLN A 198 -15.86 -21.68 -42.74
CA GLN A 198 -17.01 -22.52 -42.37
C GLN A 198 -16.87 -23.14 -40.98
N SER A 199 -15.63 -23.34 -40.52
CA SER A 199 -15.30 -23.79 -39.17
C SER A 199 -15.65 -22.77 -38.09
N ALA A 200 -15.46 -21.46 -38.30
CA ALA A 200 -15.76 -20.43 -37.30
C ALA A 200 -17.28 -20.26 -37.12
N LEU A 201 -18.05 -20.39 -38.20
CA LEU A 201 -19.52 -20.37 -38.14
C LEU A 201 -20.08 -21.64 -37.49
N ALA A 202 -19.47 -22.80 -37.73
CA ALA A 202 -19.79 -24.04 -37.03
C ALA A 202 -19.45 -23.94 -35.53
N ASP A 203 -18.27 -23.40 -35.18
CA ASP A 203 -17.85 -23.22 -33.79
C ASP A 203 -18.78 -22.25 -33.02
N ILE A 204 -19.24 -21.18 -33.66
CA ILE A 204 -20.20 -20.22 -33.07
C ILE A 204 -21.57 -20.89 -32.86
N ALA A 205 -22.05 -21.66 -33.84
CA ALA A 205 -23.30 -22.41 -33.73
C ALA A 205 -23.22 -23.44 -32.60
N ASP A 206 -22.13 -24.21 -32.54
CA ASP A 206 -21.90 -25.24 -31.51
C ASP A 206 -21.79 -24.63 -30.10
N ILE A 207 -21.15 -23.46 -29.95
CA ILE A 207 -21.04 -22.76 -28.65
C ILE A 207 -22.41 -22.25 -28.17
N ILE A 208 -23.23 -21.71 -29.08
CA ILE A 208 -24.57 -21.22 -28.76
C ILE A 208 -25.50 -22.41 -28.45
N GLU A 209 -25.42 -23.49 -29.21
CA GLU A 209 -26.21 -24.72 -28.98
C GLU A 209 -25.82 -25.40 -27.65
N ALA A 210 -24.53 -25.41 -27.31
CA ALA A 210 -24.04 -25.88 -26.02
C ALA A 210 -24.51 -24.99 -24.85
N LEU A 211 -24.53 -23.67 -25.02
CA LEU A 211 -25.02 -22.73 -24.02
C LEU A 211 -26.55 -22.79 -23.83
N VAL A 212 -27.31 -23.02 -24.89
CA VAL A 212 -28.75 -23.31 -24.83
C VAL A 212 -28.99 -24.64 -24.08
N GLY A 213 -28.13 -25.64 -24.27
CA GLY A 213 -28.15 -26.90 -23.54
C GLY A 213 -27.83 -26.80 -22.04
N THR A 214 -27.17 -25.73 -21.58
CA THR A 214 -26.81 -25.52 -20.16
C THR A 214 -27.91 -24.90 -19.29
N ASN A 215 -29.14 -24.77 -19.80
CA ASN A 215 -30.31 -24.29 -19.05
C ASN A 215 -30.16 -22.84 -18.51
N SER A 216 -29.47 -21.99 -19.26
CA SER A 216 -29.31 -20.57 -18.95
C SER A 216 -30.62 -19.80 -19.17
N ASP A 217 -30.96 -18.90 -18.25
CA ASP A 217 -32.17 -18.06 -18.32
C ASP A 217 -32.26 -17.32 -19.68
N PRO A 218 -33.38 -17.45 -20.43
CA PRO A 218 -33.58 -16.77 -21.72
C PRO A 218 -33.37 -15.26 -21.66
N MET A 219 -33.60 -14.61 -20.51
CA MET A 219 -33.34 -13.18 -20.34
C MET A 219 -31.85 -12.85 -20.29
N VAL A 220 -31.03 -13.70 -19.68
CA VAL A 220 -29.57 -13.54 -19.66
C VAL A 220 -29.00 -13.72 -21.06
N PHE A 221 -29.53 -14.67 -21.81
CA PHE A 221 -29.21 -14.87 -23.22
C PHE A 221 -29.62 -13.67 -24.09
N GLY A 222 -30.84 -13.14 -23.88
CA GLY A 222 -31.31 -11.92 -24.53
C GLY A 222 -30.43 -10.72 -24.23
N HIS A 223 -29.95 -10.58 -22.99
CA HIS A 223 -29.01 -9.53 -22.61
C HIS A 223 -27.64 -9.71 -23.28
N LEU A 224 -27.09 -10.92 -23.32
CA LEU A 224 -25.80 -11.17 -23.99
C LEU A 224 -25.87 -10.93 -25.50
N ILE A 225 -26.99 -11.31 -26.13
CA ILE A 225 -27.25 -11.03 -27.55
C ILE A 225 -27.43 -9.53 -27.78
N ALA A 226 -28.15 -8.82 -26.92
CA ALA A 226 -28.30 -7.37 -27.00
C ALA A 226 -26.97 -6.64 -26.78
N HIS A 227 -26.13 -7.10 -25.84
CA HIS A 227 -24.78 -6.58 -25.61
C HIS A 227 -23.85 -6.82 -26.79
N ALA A 228 -23.90 -8.00 -27.41
CA ALA A 228 -23.15 -8.30 -28.62
C ALA A 228 -23.65 -7.45 -29.81
N GLN A 229 -24.95 -7.24 -29.94
CA GLN A 229 -25.55 -6.34 -30.94
C GLN A 229 -25.13 -4.88 -30.72
N SER A 230 -25.16 -4.38 -29.49
CA SER A 230 -24.68 -3.03 -29.16
C SER A 230 -23.18 -2.88 -29.38
N ALA A 231 -22.37 -3.89 -29.06
CA ALA A 231 -20.93 -3.88 -29.32
C ALA A 231 -20.64 -3.83 -30.84
N LEU A 232 -21.35 -4.64 -31.64
CA LEU A 232 -21.26 -4.63 -33.11
C LEU A 232 -21.66 -3.28 -33.71
N GLN A 233 -22.78 -2.70 -33.25
CA GLN A 233 -23.27 -1.41 -33.74
C GLN A 233 -22.39 -0.21 -33.33
N LEU A 234 -21.71 -0.29 -32.17
CA LEU A 234 -20.94 0.85 -31.62
C LEU A 234 -19.48 0.87 -32.05
N THR A 235 -18.83 -0.28 -32.24
CA THR A 235 -17.36 -0.33 -32.32
C THR A 235 -16.81 -0.57 -33.72
N GLY A 236 -17.54 -1.26 -34.60
CA GLY A 236 -17.04 -1.57 -35.93
C GLY A 236 -15.72 -2.38 -35.95
N ASP A 237 -15.29 -2.95 -34.82
CA ASP A 237 -13.93 -3.47 -34.61
C ASP A 237 -13.95 -4.99 -34.33
N PRO A 238 -13.40 -5.81 -35.23
CA PRO A 238 -13.41 -7.27 -35.11
C PRO A 238 -12.57 -7.82 -33.94
N GLU A 239 -11.58 -7.09 -33.42
CA GLU A 239 -10.77 -7.55 -32.28
C GLU A 239 -11.54 -7.45 -30.95
N LEU A 240 -12.41 -6.44 -30.82
CA LEU A 240 -13.29 -6.30 -29.66
C LEU A 240 -14.39 -7.37 -29.65
N VAL A 241 -14.86 -7.78 -30.83
CA VAL A 241 -15.77 -8.92 -30.99
C VAL A 241 -15.12 -10.23 -30.54
N GLU A 242 -13.86 -10.49 -30.91
CA GLU A 242 -13.12 -11.67 -30.41
C GLU A 242 -12.89 -11.61 -28.90
N LEU A 243 -12.72 -10.42 -28.32
CA LEU A 243 -12.60 -10.24 -26.86
C LEU A 243 -13.89 -10.59 -26.12
N VAL A 244 -15.06 -10.22 -26.68
CA VAL A 244 -16.38 -10.65 -26.19
C VAL A 244 -16.49 -12.18 -26.24
N PHE A 245 -16.08 -12.80 -27.35
CA PHE A 245 -16.09 -14.26 -27.48
C PHE A 245 -15.10 -14.95 -26.54
N GLN A 246 -13.94 -14.37 -26.25
CA GLN A 246 -13.00 -14.90 -25.27
C GLN A 246 -13.56 -14.86 -23.84
N ASN A 247 -14.30 -13.80 -23.49
CA ASN A 247 -14.95 -13.70 -22.19
C ASN A 247 -16.13 -14.66 -22.07
N LEU A 248 -16.93 -14.84 -23.13
CA LEU A 248 -17.96 -15.87 -23.20
C LEU A 248 -17.39 -17.29 -23.06
N ARG A 249 -16.28 -17.59 -23.75
CA ARG A 249 -15.56 -18.87 -23.62
C ARG A 249 -15.07 -19.11 -22.18
N LYS A 250 -14.57 -18.07 -21.51
CA LYS A 250 -14.15 -18.16 -20.10
C LYS A 250 -15.31 -18.42 -19.15
N GLU A 251 -16.47 -17.80 -19.36
CA GLU A 251 -17.65 -18.11 -18.55
C GLU A 251 -18.15 -19.55 -18.77
N VAL A 252 -18.15 -20.03 -20.01
CA VAL A 252 -18.47 -21.44 -20.34
C VAL A 252 -17.52 -22.42 -19.66
N ASP A 253 -16.22 -22.14 -19.65
CA ASP A 253 -15.23 -23.00 -19.02
C ASP A 253 -15.28 -22.94 -17.48
N ASN A 254 -15.70 -21.81 -16.91
CA ASN A 254 -15.91 -21.66 -15.47
C ASN A 254 -17.22 -22.30 -14.99
N ALA A 255 -18.21 -22.45 -15.86
CA ALA A 255 -19.49 -23.09 -15.55
C ALA A 255 -19.44 -24.63 -15.54
N LYS A 256 -18.33 -25.25 -15.95
CA LYS A 256 -18.15 -26.71 -15.85
C LYS A 256 -17.85 -27.12 -14.40
N PRO A 257 -18.64 -28.01 -13.76
CA PRO A 257 -18.33 -28.49 -12.42
C PRO A 257 -17.05 -29.33 -12.47
N LYS A 258 -16.04 -28.93 -11.70
CA LYS A 258 -14.73 -29.59 -11.63
C LYS A 258 -14.88 -30.99 -11.02
N ALA A 259 -14.90 -32.01 -11.88
CA ALA A 259 -14.76 -33.41 -11.50
C ALA A 259 -13.27 -33.79 -11.30
N HIS A 260 -13.03 -34.57 -10.25
CA HIS A 260 -11.74 -35.05 -9.79
C HIS A 260 -10.94 -35.85 -10.84
N LEU A 261 -9.66 -35.46 -11.00
CA LEU A 261 -8.43 -36.27 -10.95
C LEU A 261 -8.34 -37.67 -11.62
N ILE A 262 -7.19 -37.85 -12.29
CA ILE A 262 -6.46 -39.08 -12.69
C ILE A 262 -6.66 -39.57 -14.13
N GLY A 263 -5.55 -39.63 -14.88
CA GLY A 263 -5.36 -40.64 -15.91
C GLY A 263 -4.69 -40.15 -17.19
N HIS A 264 -3.40 -40.42 -17.30
CA HIS A 264 -2.60 -40.63 -18.52
C HIS A 264 -3.17 -40.12 -19.87
N SER A 265 -2.46 -39.17 -20.49
CA SER A 265 -2.43 -39.10 -21.95
C SER A 265 -1.09 -38.60 -22.48
N LYS A 266 -0.70 -39.26 -23.56
CA LYS A 266 0.59 -39.26 -24.24
C LYS A 266 0.93 -37.90 -24.85
N ALA A 267 2.23 -37.63 -24.93
CA ALA A 267 2.82 -36.52 -25.65
C ALA A 267 2.24 -36.38 -27.08
N GLN A 268 1.45 -35.33 -27.31
CA GLN A 268 1.20 -34.79 -28.64
C GLN A 268 2.09 -33.55 -28.83
N LYS A 269 3.10 -33.71 -29.68
CA LYS A 269 3.85 -32.61 -30.29
C LYS A 269 2.87 -31.68 -31.00
N ARG A 270 2.53 -30.55 -30.38
CA ARG A 270 1.96 -29.41 -31.10
C ARG A 270 3.10 -28.47 -31.48
N LYS A 271 3.27 -28.26 -32.78
CA LYS A 271 4.11 -27.20 -33.34
C LYS A 271 3.51 -25.86 -32.93
N SER A 272 3.99 -25.31 -31.81
CA SER A 272 3.83 -23.90 -31.50
C SER A 272 4.72 -23.13 -32.46
N GLY A 273 4.12 -22.49 -33.47
CA GLY A 273 4.77 -21.39 -34.17
C GLY A 273 4.80 -20.21 -33.21
N SER A 274 5.79 -20.18 -32.31
CA SER A 274 6.17 -18.95 -31.63
C SER A 274 6.44 -17.90 -32.70
N PRO A 275 5.90 -16.67 -32.60
CA PRO A 275 6.37 -15.58 -33.45
C PRO A 275 7.89 -15.52 -33.27
N GLN A 276 8.62 -15.85 -34.33
CA GLN A 276 10.07 -15.70 -34.34
C GLN A 276 10.32 -14.21 -34.19
N PHE A 277 10.74 -13.79 -32.99
CA PHE A 277 11.44 -12.54 -32.83
C PHE A 277 12.75 -12.69 -33.61
N THR A 278 12.76 -12.17 -34.84
CA THR A 278 13.95 -12.02 -35.67
C THR A 278 14.74 -10.79 -35.24
N MET A 279 15.08 -10.71 -33.95
CA MET A 279 16.21 -9.91 -33.49
C MET A 279 17.17 -10.93 -32.93
N SER A 280 18.27 -11.14 -33.64
CA SER A 280 19.40 -11.86 -33.07
C SER A 280 19.90 -11.11 -31.83
N LEU A 281 20.59 -11.81 -30.92
CA LEU A 281 21.30 -11.15 -29.80
C LEU A 281 22.20 -10.01 -30.32
N THR A 282 22.75 -10.16 -31.51
CA THR A 282 23.55 -9.16 -32.22
C THR A 282 22.73 -7.94 -32.66
N ASP A 283 21.49 -8.13 -33.15
CA ASP A 283 20.59 -7.03 -33.50
C ASP A 283 20.07 -6.28 -32.26
N LEU A 284 19.94 -7.00 -31.13
CA LEU A 284 19.62 -6.40 -29.83
C LEU A 284 20.79 -5.58 -29.29
N ASP A 285 22.01 -6.11 -29.39
CA ASP A 285 23.22 -5.39 -29.03
C ASP A 285 23.43 -4.17 -29.95
N GLU A 286 23.21 -4.26 -31.27
CA GLU A 286 23.24 -3.11 -32.19
C GLU A 286 22.11 -2.10 -31.92
N ALA A 287 20.91 -2.55 -31.53
CA ALA A 287 19.83 -1.66 -31.12
C ALA A 287 20.10 -0.96 -29.78
N ILE A 288 20.86 -1.60 -28.89
CA ILE A 288 21.35 -1.02 -27.63
C ILE A 288 22.49 -0.04 -27.93
N ASP A 289 23.46 -0.43 -28.75
CA ASP A 289 24.64 0.37 -29.12
C ASP A 289 24.26 1.59 -29.97
N SER A 290 23.32 1.48 -30.91
CA SER A 290 22.78 2.64 -31.67
C SER A 290 21.96 3.61 -30.82
N VAL A 291 21.47 3.17 -29.66
CA VAL A 291 20.84 4.05 -28.65
C VAL A 291 21.89 4.66 -27.71
N ILE A 292 23.07 4.06 -27.57
CA ILE A 292 24.18 4.54 -26.74
C ILE A 292 25.12 5.47 -27.54
N GLU A 293 25.33 5.23 -28.83
CA GLU A 293 26.20 6.00 -29.74
C GLU A 293 25.95 7.53 -29.75
N PRO A 294 24.70 8.04 -29.75
CA PRO A 294 24.47 9.49 -29.71
C PRO A 294 24.87 10.14 -28.39
N PHE A 295 25.10 9.36 -27.34
CA PHE A 295 25.43 9.87 -26.00
C PHE A 295 26.92 9.90 -25.70
N GLY A 296 27.77 9.46 -26.64
CA GLY A 296 29.21 9.28 -26.44
C GLY A 296 29.53 8.30 -25.30
N PRO A 297 30.80 7.92 -25.09
CA PRO A 297 31.20 7.38 -23.80
C PRO A 297 30.89 8.48 -22.77
N MET A 298 29.82 8.29 -21.99
CA MET A 298 29.46 9.22 -20.91
C MET A 298 30.71 9.46 -20.06
N GLU A 299 31.29 10.65 -20.21
CA GLU A 299 32.46 11.06 -19.45
C GLU A 299 32.12 10.94 -17.96
N ASN A 300 32.78 10.00 -17.28
CA ASN A 300 32.52 9.56 -15.90
C ASN A 300 31.18 8.84 -15.62
N PRO A 301 31.08 7.51 -15.89
CA PRO A 301 30.03 6.65 -15.32
C PRO A 301 30.01 6.66 -13.78
N GLU A 302 31.08 7.10 -13.13
CA GLU A 302 31.21 7.23 -11.67
C GLU A 302 30.45 8.45 -11.09
N SER A 303 30.10 9.43 -11.92
CA SER A 303 29.31 10.61 -11.52
C SER A 303 27.80 10.43 -11.67
N ARG A 304 27.33 9.20 -11.96
CA ARG A 304 25.90 8.89 -12.00
C ARG A 304 25.25 9.34 -10.70
N ASP A 305 24.30 10.27 -10.83
CA ASP A 305 23.40 10.70 -9.77
C ASP A 305 22.72 9.46 -9.14
N ARG A 306 23.32 8.96 -8.05
CA ARG A 306 22.92 7.72 -7.38
C ARG A 306 21.50 7.85 -6.85
N ALA A 307 21.13 9.03 -6.35
CA ALA A 307 19.77 9.37 -5.98
C ALA A 307 18.80 9.19 -7.17
N GLY A 308 19.17 9.66 -8.36
CA GLY A 308 18.42 9.42 -9.59
C GLY A 308 18.28 7.93 -9.92
N ALA A 309 19.36 7.15 -9.77
CA ALA A 309 19.35 5.71 -10.02
C ALA A 309 18.46 4.93 -9.03
N LEU A 310 18.46 5.31 -7.74
CA LEU A 310 17.56 4.76 -6.72
C LEU A 310 16.09 5.03 -7.09
N GLY A 311 15.78 6.25 -7.51
CA GLY A 311 14.43 6.63 -7.97
C GLY A 311 13.97 5.81 -9.17
N ILE A 312 14.86 5.55 -10.15
CA ILE A 312 14.55 4.70 -11.31
C ILE A 312 14.31 3.25 -10.87
N CYS A 313 15.18 2.69 -10.03
CA CYS A 313 15.04 1.31 -9.53
C CYS A 313 13.67 1.10 -8.89
N LEU A 314 13.25 2.01 -8.01
CA LEU A 314 11.94 1.90 -7.37
C LEU A 314 10.80 2.07 -8.36
N GLN A 315 10.86 3.04 -9.27
CA GLN A 315 9.81 3.23 -10.27
C GLN A 315 9.63 1.98 -11.13
N MET A 316 10.72 1.30 -11.48
CA MET A 316 10.68 0.02 -12.19
C MET A 316 10.07 -1.09 -11.33
N LEU A 317 10.42 -1.17 -10.04
CA LEU A 317 9.80 -2.10 -9.09
C LEU A 317 8.28 -1.88 -8.97
N ARG A 318 7.79 -0.64 -9.05
CA ARG A 318 6.35 -0.34 -9.00
C ARG A 318 5.58 -0.79 -10.25
N THR A 319 6.25 -0.93 -11.39
CA THR A 319 5.60 -1.27 -12.68
C THR A 319 5.32 -2.77 -12.88
N ALA A 320 5.25 -3.57 -11.81
CA ALA A 320 5.07 -5.03 -11.85
C ALA A 320 6.23 -5.74 -12.59
N PRO A 321 7.45 -5.74 -12.00
CA PRO A 321 8.65 -6.23 -12.66
C PRO A 321 8.59 -7.74 -12.90
N SER A 322 9.17 -8.19 -14.02
CA SER A 322 9.50 -9.60 -14.20
C SER A 322 10.61 -10.02 -13.22
N ASP A 323 10.74 -11.32 -12.94
CA ASP A 323 11.80 -11.84 -12.06
C ASP A 323 13.21 -11.42 -12.51
N GLU A 324 13.44 -11.36 -13.84
CA GLU A 324 14.70 -10.88 -14.41
C GLU A 324 14.95 -9.40 -14.10
N LEU A 325 13.90 -8.58 -14.18
CA LEU A 325 13.99 -7.17 -13.86
C LEU A 325 14.25 -6.97 -12.36
N VAL A 326 13.60 -7.75 -11.48
CA VAL A 326 13.89 -7.74 -10.04
C VAL A 326 15.35 -8.07 -9.77
N LYS A 327 15.91 -9.11 -10.43
CA LYS A 327 17.34 -9.45 -10.31
C LYS A 327 18.25 -8.33 -10.79
N GLY A 328 17.93 -7.68 -11.90
CA GLY A 328 18.69 -6.54 -12.42
C GLY A 328 18.65 -5.33 -11.49
N ILE A 329 17.49 -5.05 -10.90
CA ILE A 329 17.31 -3.98 -9.90
C ILE A 329 18.10 -4.30 -8.64
N HIS A 330 18.01 -5.53 -8.14
CA HIS A 330 18.79 -5.99 -6.99
C HIS A 330 20.30 -5.81 -7.22
N GLY A 331 20.81 -6.20 -8.40
CA GLY A 331 22.22 -5.97 -8.76
C GLY A 331 22.60 -4.48 -8.83
N THR A 332 21.66 -3.62 -9.20
CA THR A 332 21.86 -2.16 -9.24
C THR A 332 21.84 -1.56 -7.85
N LEU A 333 20.86 -1.91 -7.00
CA LEU A 333 20.80 -1.50 -5.59
C LEU A 333 22.05 -1.93 -4.83
N ARG A 334 22.50 -3.18 -5.02
CA ARG A 334 23.76 -3.68 -4.46
C ARG A 334 24.95 -2.79 -4.82
N ARG A 335 25.04 -2.38 -6.08
CA ARG A 335 26.13 -1.51 -6.55
C ARG A 335 26.02 -0.11 -5.95
N ILE A 336 24.80 0.44 -5.82
CA ILE A 336 24.60 1.78 -5.26
C ILE A 336 24.91 1.79 -3.77
N PHE A 337 24.34 0.87 -3.00
CA PHE A 337 24.57 0.78 -1.56
C PHE A 337 25.98 0.32 -1.23
N GLY A 338 26.58 -0.57 -2.02
CA GLY A 338 27.97 -0.99 -1.82
C GLY A 338 29.02 0.05 -2.24
N ALA A 339 28.64 1.16 -2.87
CA ALA A 339 29.60 2.17 -3.32
C ALA A 339 30.00 3.12 -2.17
N PRO A 340 31.29 3.49 -2.05
CA PRO A 340 31.72 4.46 -1.06
C PRO A 340 31.08 5.83 -1.32
N GLY A 341 30.80 6.59 -0.25
CA GLY A 341 30.24 7.94 -0.32
C GLY A 341 28.73 8.01 -0.48
N PHE A 342 27.98 7.00 -0.04
CA PHE A 342 26.54 7.11 0.14
C PHE A 342 26.26 8.11 1.29
N GLY A 343 25.48 9.17 1.03
CA GLY A 343 25.33 10.25 2.00
C GLY A 343 24.04 11.05 1.87
N GLY A 344 24.08 12.32 2.27
CA GLY A 344 22.89 13.17 2.42
C GLY A 344 21.94 13.22 1.20
N PRO A 345 22.42 13.39 -0.04
CA PRO A 345 21.55 13.36 -1.23
C PRO A 345 20.83 12.02 -1.40
N GLU A 346 21.53 10.90 -1.21
CA GLU A 346 20.97 9.55 -1.29
C GLU A 346 20.03 9.26 -0.11
N PHE A 347 20.32 9.78 1.08
CA PHE A 347 19.43 9.71 2.24
C PHE A 347 18.10 10.42 1.95
N ARG A 348 18.14 11.64 1.42
CA ARG A 348 16.92 12.38 1.05
C ARG A 348 16.14 11.70 -0.06
N ALA A 349 16.84 11.17 -1.07
CA ALA A 349 16.19 10.41 -2.13
C ALA A 349 15.51 9.15 -1.58
N THR A 350 16.23 8.38 -0.76
CA THR A 350 15.69 7.20 -0.08
C THR A 350 14.49 7.57 0.80
N ALA A 351 14.60 8.62 1.60
CA ALA A 351 13.54 9.05 2.49
C ALA A 351 12.28 9.47 1.72
N LYS A 352 12.42 10.27 0.67
CA LYS A 352 11.32 10.65 -0.21
C LYS A 352 10.65 9.42 -0.81
N LEU A 353 11.44 8.47 -1.30
CA LEU A 353 10.96 7.22 -1.89
C LEU A 353 10.16 6.37 -0.89
N VAL A 354 10.68 6.20 0.33
CA VAL A 354 9.98 5.50 1.40
C VAL A 354 8.65 6.18 1.70
N ILE A 355 8.63 7.51 1.86
CA ILE A 355 7.40 8.26 2.13
C ILE A 355 6.38 8.06 1.00
N GLU A 356 6.80 8.10 -0.26
CA GLU A 356 5.93 7.88 -1.43
C GLU A 356 5.33 6.47 -1.46
N ILE A 357 6.09 5.43 -1.08
CA ILE A 357 5.57 4.06 -0.98
C ILE A 357 4.50 3.99 0.12
N PHE A 358 4.80 4.52 1.30
CA PHE A 358 3.87 4.48 2.44
C PHE A 358 2.62 5.33 2.23
N ASP A 359 2.71 6.39 1.41
CA ASP A 359 1.57 7.22 1.02
C ASP A 359 0.76 6.64 -0.16
N GLY A 360 1.29 5.62 -0.84
CA GLY A 360 0.65 5.01 -2.00
C GLY A 360 -0.69 4.32 -1.67
N PRO A 361 -1.67 4.37 -2.59
CA PRO A 361 -2.96 3.69 -2.40
C PRO A 361 -2.83 2.16 -2.41
N ASP A 362 -1.80 1.61 -3.07
CA ASP A 362 -1.55 0.17 -3.21
C ASP A 362 -0.35 -0.28 -2.36
N PHE A 363 -0.21 0.29 -1.16
CA PHE A 363 0.92 -0.04 -0.29
C PHE A 363 1.03 -1.51 0.07
N GLU A 364 -0.08 -2.27 0.22
CA GLU A 364 0.02 -3.69 0.55
C GLU A 364 0.85 -4.45 -0.49
N ARG A 365 0.74 -4.05 -1.76
CA ARG A 365 1.58 -4.55 -2.85
C ARG A 365 2.96 -3.94 -2.83
N GLU A 366 3.07 -2.63 -2.61
CA GLU A 366 4.36 -1.92 -2.61
C GLU A 366 5.23 -2.23 -1.39
N GLU A 367 4.65 -2.79 -0.34
CA GLU A 367 5.36 -3.15 0.88
C GLU A 367 6.45 -4.20 0.61
N GLY A 368 6.15 -5.22 -0.20
CA GLY A 368 7.16 -6.22 -0.58
C GLY A 368 8.36 -5.58 -1.29
N LEU A 369 8.10 -4.51 -2.05
CA LEU A 369 9.16 -3.73 -2.73
C LEU A 369 9.94 -2.88 -1.74
N PHE A 370 9.27 -2.27 -0.76
CA PHE A 370 9.91 -1.56 0.33
C PHE A 370 10.85 -2.49 1.10
N LEU A 371 10.38 -3.68 1.51
CA LEU A 371 11.21 -4.65 2.23
C LEU A 371 12.42 -5.08 1.40
N LEU A 372 12.24 -5.43 0.13
CA LEU A 372 13.35 -5.76 -0.76
C LEU A 372 14.39 -4.63 -0.84
N TYR A 373 13.93 -3.39 -1.00
CA TYR A 373 14.81 -2.22 -1.06
C TYR A 373 15.52 -1.97 0.28
N TRP A 374 14.78 -2.09 1.37
CA TRP A 374 15.24 -1.75 2.71
C TRP A 374 16.19 -2.81 3.28
N ASP A 375 15.97 -4.08 2.99
CA ASP A 375 16.89 -5.17 3.33
C ASP A 375 18.24 -4.99 2.64
N MET A 376 18.26 -4.47 1.42
CA MET A 376 19.52 -4.11 0.75
C MET A 376 20.25 -2.96 1.45
N LEU A 377 19.52 -1.96 1.97
CA LEU A 377 20.15 -0.92 2.77
C LEU A 377 20.74 -1.50 4.07
N ARG A 378 20.01 -2.39 4.75
CA ARG A 378 20.48 -3.08 5.97
C ARG A 378 21.73 -3.93 5.71
N GLU A 379 21.74 -4.72 4.64
CA GLU A 379 22.83 -5.65 4.33
C GLU A 379 24.12 -4.91 3.94
N TYR A 380 24.02 -3.88 3.10
CA TYR A 380 25.19 -3.23 2.52
C TYR A 380 25.63 -1.95 3.24
N ARG A 381 24.73 -1.32 4.01
CA ARG A 381 24.95 -0.04 4.71
C ARG A 381 24.26 0.01 6.07
N PRO A 382 24.53 -0.92 6.99
CA PRO A 382 23.92 -0.91 8.33
C PRO A 382 24.17 0.41 9.06
N GLU A 383 25.34 1.04 8.86
CA GLU A 383 25.71 2.34 9.43
C GLU A 383 24.78 3.50 9.07
N ASP A 384 24.08 3.38 7.94
CA ASP A 384 23.24 4.45 7.39
C ASP A 384 21.75 4.27 7.70
N VAL A 385 21.33 3.12 8.22
CA VAL A 385 19.91 2.83 8.49
C VAL A 385 19.29 3.85 9.46
N GLY A 386 19.99 4.16 10.55
CA GLY A 386 19.56 5.19 11.52
C GLY A 386 19.43 6.59 10.92
N PRO A 387 20.48 7.14 10.28
CA PRO A 387 20.42 8.41 9.56
C PRO A 387 19.29 8.49 8.52
N VAL A 388 19.06 7.42 7.73
CA VAL A 388 17.97 7.39 6.76
C VAL A 388 16.60 7.40 7.45
N TRP A 389 16.42 6.61 8.53
CA TRP A 389 15.17 6.66 9.30
C TRP A 389 14.89 8.03 9.90
N ARG A 390 15.92 8.73 10.39
CA ARG A 390 15.77 10.11 10.86
C ARG A 390 15.23 11.01 9.75
N GLU A 391 15.77 10.92 8.55
CA GLU A 391 15.33 11.72 7.41
C GLU A 391 13.90 11.36 6.99
N VAL A 392 13.56 10.06 6.95
CA VAL A 392 12.19 9.59 6.71
C VAL A 392 11.25 10.20 7.75
N TRP A 393 11.54 10.01 9.05
CA TRP A 393 10.64 10.40 10.13
C TRP A 393 10.42 11.91 10.23
N SER A 394 11.45 12.69 9.92
CA SER A 394 11.39 14.16 9.91
C SER A 394 10.46 14.70 8.82
N ASN A 395 10.37 14.00 7.70
CA ASN A 395 9.55 14.37 6.55
C ASN A 395 8.22 13.60 6.49
N LEU A 396 7.99 12.62 7.38
CA LEU A 396 6.82 11.75 7.34
C LEU A 396 5.56 12.45 7.90
N PRO A 397 4.47 12.57 7.11
CA PRO A 397 3.19 13.07 7.59
C PRO A 397 2.69 12.29 8.82
N PRO A 398 2.08 12.95 9.84
CA PRO A 398 1.62 12.27 11.05
C PRO A 398 0.70 11.07 10.80
N ARG A 399 -0.17 11.16 9.78
CA ARG A 399 -1.08 10.06 9.39
C ARG A 399 -0.37 8.78 8.94
N LEU A 400 0.86 8.90 8.43
CA LEU A 400 1.65 7.75 7.97
C LEU A 400 2.51 7.14 9.07
N ARG A 401 2.73 7.85 10.20
CA ARG A 401 3.60 7.37 11.28
C ARG A 401 3.17 6.03 11.84
N VAL A 402 1.87 5.82 12.07
CA VAL A 402 1.32 4.55 12.56
C VAL A 402 1.65 3.39 11.59
N ARG A 403 1.66 3.68 10.29
CA ARG A 403 1.94 2.69 9.24
C ARG A 403 3.42 2.33 9.14
N VAL A 404 4.29 3.31 9.30
CA VAL A 404 5.76 3.17 9.23
C VAL A 404 6.35 2.61 10.54
N TRP A 405 5.67 2.85 11.66
CA TRP A 405 6.12 2.48 13.00
C TRP A 405 6.63 1.04 13.15
N PRO A 406 5.96 -0.02 12.63
CA PRO A 406 6.47 -1.39 12.76
C PRO A 406 7.88 -1.58 12.18
N TYR A 407 8.18 -0.94 11.04
CA TYR A 407 9.46 -1.10 10.36
C TYR A 407 10.58 -0.35 11.07
N THR A 408 10.28 0.86 11.56
CA THR A 408 11.24 1.61 12.38
C THR A 408 11.55 0.88 13.67
N VAL A 409 10.53 0.35 14.37
CA VAL A 409 10.75 -0.44 15.60
C VAL A 409 11.50 -1.73 15.31
N ASN A 410 11.21 -2.41 14.20
CA ASN A 410 12.00 -3.57 13.78
C ASN A 410 13.49 -3.23 13.67
N ASP A 411 13.84 -2.08 13.08
CA ASP A 411 15.25 -1.68 12.98
C ASP A 411 15.86 -1.24 14.31
N ILE A 412 15.08 -0.64 15.20
CA ILE A 412 15.54 -0.38 16.58
C ILE A 412 15.93 -1.71 17.24
N LEU A 413 15.09 -2.75 17.07
CA LEU A 413 15.35 -4.08 17.64
C LEU A 413 16.50 -4.83 16.98
N LEU A 414 16.83 -4.52 15.73
CA LEU A 414 17.99 -5.08 15.03
C LEU A 414 19.31 -4.38 15.39
N GLY A 415 19.28 -3.31 16.19
CA GLY A 415 20.48 -2.58 16.62
C GLY A 415 20.96 -1.58 15.57
N MET A 416 20.15 -0.53 15.33
CA MET A 416 20.58 0.59 14.50
C MET A 416 21.85 1.23 15.06
N THR A 417 22.82 1.44 14.19
CA THR A 417 24.05 2.17 14.51
C THR A 417 23.86 3.68 14.35
N TRP A 418 24.46 4.44 15.26
CA TRP A 418 24.33 5.89 15.31
C TRP A 418 25.69 6.57 15.46
N ASN A 419 25.93 7.60 14.66
CA ASN A 419 27.11 8.46 14.82
C ASN A 419 26.92 9.54 15.89
N ASP A 420 25.67 9.93 16.16
CA ASP A 420 25.31 10.97 17.14
C ASP A 420 24.17 10.48 18.05
N PRO A 421 24.44 10.25 19.35
CA PRO A 421 23.42 9.85 20.32
C PRO A 421 22.23 10.80 20.41
N ALA A 422 22.41 12.10 20.21
CA ALA A 422 21.30 13.05 20.26
C ALA A 422 20.27 12.76 19.15
N THR A 423 20.74 12.33 17.99
CA THR A 423 19.86 11.99 16.86
C THR A 423 19.11 10.67 17.07
N MET A 424 19.77 9.70 17.70
CA MET A 424 19.13 8.46 18.15
C MET A 424 17.97 8.77 19.11
N LEU A 425 18.26 9.54 20.16
CA LEU A 425 17.27 9.90 21.17
C LEU A 425 16.10 10.69 20.57
N ALA A 426 16.36 11.57 19.61
CA ALA A 426 15.32 12.31 18.91
C ALA A 426 14.38 11.38 18.11
N LEU A 427 14.93 10.39 17.37
CA LEU A 427 14.10 9.41 16.67
C LEU A 427 13.31 8.55 17.65
N TYR A 428 13.96 8.01 18.68
CA TYR A 428 13.33 7.12 19.66
C TYR A 428 12.18 7.83 20.38
N GLY A 429 12.39 9.08 20.79
CA GLY A 429 11.33 9.91 21.37
C GLY A 429 10.17 10.17 20.42
N ALA A 430 10.44 10.34 19.12
CA ALA A 430 9.41 10.56 18.13
C ALA A 430 8.61 9.27 17.81
N VAL A 431 9.27 8.11 17.79
CA VAL A 431 8.67 6.78 17.62
C VAL A 431 7.78 6.42 18.81
N SER A 432 8.24 6.67 20.04
CA SER A 432 7.49 6.37 21.27
C SER A 432 6.22 7.22 21.46
N ARG A 433 6.13 8.39 20.82
CA ARG A 433 4.92 9.25 20.89
C ARG A 433 3.80 8.80 19.97
N VAL A 434 4.03 7.81 19.09
CA VAL A 434 2.98 7.33 18.19
C VAL A 434 2.00 6.45 18.99
N PRO A 435 0.69 6.76 19.00
CA PRO A 435 -0.30 6.03 19.79
C PRO A 435 -0.66 4.70 19.12
N VAL A 436 0.22 3.71 19.23
CA VAL A 436 0.02 2.36 18.66
C VAL A 436 -0.48 1.33 19.69
N ALA A 437 -0.53 1.71 20.97
CA ALA A 437 -1.06 0.85 22.02
C ALA A 437 -2.51 0.44 21.68
N GLY A 438 -2.76 -0.87 21.63
CA GLY A 438 -4.07 -1.43 21.25
C GLY A 438 -4.31 -1.62 19.74
N ASN A 439 -3.41 -1.17 18.87
CA ASN A 439 -3.55 -1.39 17.43
C ASN A 439 -3.11 -2.81 17.04
N ALA A 440 -4.07 -3.73 16.93
CA ALA A 440 -3.81 -5.13 16.59
C ALA A 440 -3.15 -5.31 15.20
N LYS A 441 -3.44 -4.43 14.23
CA LYS A 441 -2.83 -4.49 12.89
C LYS A 441 -1.34 -4.16 12.93
N VAL A 442 -0.96 -3.13 13.70
CA VAL A 442 0.46 -2.76 13.91
C VAL A 442 1.22 -3.90 14.58
N ARG A 443 0.62 -4.53 15.61
CA ARG A 443 1.24 -5.69 16.27
C ARG A 443 1.39 -6.87 15.31
N TYR A 444 0.34 -7.24 14.60
CA TYR A 444 0.40 -8.31 13.59
C TYR A 444 1.47 -8.03 12.54
N LYS A 445 1.61 -6.78 12.10
CA LYS A 445 2.65 -6.39 11.15
C LYS A 445 4.05 -6.62 11.73
N LEU A 446 4.28 -6.16 12.97
CA LEU A 446 5.56 -6.30 13.66
C LEU A 446 5.96 -7.76 13.87
N GLU A 447 5.01 -8.64 14.20
CA GLU A 447 5.23 -10.10 14.36
C GLU A 447 5.74 -10.78 13.08
N ASN A 448 5.49 -10.19 11.90
CA ASN A 448 5.92 -10.73 10.62
C ASN A 448 7.27 -10.17 10.14
N LEU A 449 7.88 -9.24 10.88
CA LEU A 449 9.18 -8.64 10.54
C LEU A 449 10.33 -9.44 11.18
N SER A 450 11.55 -9.24 10.65
CA SER A 450 12.72 -10.07 10.95
C SER A 450 13.06 -10.12 12.43
N ALA A 451 13.05 -8.98 13.15
CA ALA A 451 13.46 -8.95 14.55
C ALA A 451 12.61 -9.88 15.43
N LEU A 452 11.28 -9.83 15.30
CA LEU A 452 10.40 -10.71 16.09
C LEU A 452 10.44 -12.16 15.61
N ARG A 453 10.51 -12.38 14.28
CA ARG A 453 10.60 -13.73 13.72
C ARG A 453 11.86 -14.46 14.16
N GLU A 454 12.96 -13.73 14.31
CA GLU A 454 14.27 -14.26 14.70
C GLU A 454 14.50 -14.20 16.21
N GLY A 455 13.63 -13.52 16.97
CA GLY A 455 13.81 -13.31 18.41
C GLY A 455 14.98 -12.36 18.73
N THR A 456 15.33 -11.48 17.79
CA THR A 456 16.45 -10.55 17.90
C THR A 456 16.05 -9.32 18.71
N LEU A 457 16.91 -8.95 19.66
CA LEU A 457 16.78 -7.76 20.48
C LEU A 457 18.15 -7.09 20.54
N ALA A 458 18.19 -5.79 20.28
CA ALA A 458 19.41 -5.01 20.37
C ALA A 458 19.87 -4.89 21.83
N ASP A 459 21.18 -5.06 22.06
CA ASP A 459 21.78 -4.98 23.41
C ASP A 459 21.58 -3.60 24.04
N ASP A 460 21.52 -2.55 23.22
CA ASP A 460 21.39 -1.14 23.61
C ASP A 460 19.93 -0.67 23.75
N ILE A 461 18.94 -1.57 23.68
CA ILE A 461 17.51 -1.18 23.76
C ILE A 461 17.14 -0.48 25.08
N PHE A 462 17.94 -0.69 26.13
CA PHE A 462 17.76 -0.11 27.46
C PHE A 462 18.72 1.04 27.78
N ASP A 463 19.66 1.36 26.88
CA ASP A 463 20.60 2.47 27.04
C ASP A 463 19.93 3.86 27.01
N PRO A 464 18.87 4.10 26.20
CA PRO A 464 18.17 5.37 26.21
C PRO A 464 17.57 5.69 27.58
N PRO A 465 17.58 6.96 28.01
CA PRO A 465 17.07 7.36 29.31
C PRO A 465 15.59 6.98 29.45
N PRO A 466 15.20 6.29 30.54
CA PRO A 466 13.80 6.10 30.88
C PRO A 466 13.10 7.47 31.02
N PRO A 467 11.84 7.63 30.58
CA PRO A 467 10.91 6.61 30.08
C PRO A 467 10.87 6.51 28.54
N LEU A 468 11.92 6.93 27.83
CA LEU A 468 11.83 7.26 26.40
C LEU A 468 11.23 6.14 25.55
N LEU A 469 11.68 4.89 25.74
CA LEU A 469 11.20 3.73 24.98
C LEU A 469 10.10 2.93 25.69
N PHE A 470 9.62 3.34 26.86
CA PHE A 470 8.60 2.59 27.61
C PHE A 470 7.32 2.33 26.79
N PRO A 471 6.81 3.27 25.97
CA PRO A 471 5.67 2.99 25.10
C PRO A 471 5.93 1.88 24.07
N VAL A 472 7.16 1.82 23.54
CA VAL A 472 7.58 0.76 22.61
C VAL A 472 7.68 -0.57 23.34
N LEU A 473 8.36 -0.61 24.49
CA LEU A 473 8.49 -1.79 25.34
C LEU A 473 7.12 -2.34 25.80
N ASN A 474 6.15 -1.46 26.07
CA ASN A 474 4.78 -1.84 26.44
C ASN A 474 4.05 -2.58 25.31
N VAL A 475 4.33 -2.21 24.05
CA VAL A 475 3.81 -2.95 22.89
C VAL A 475 4.53 -4.29 22.75
N LEU A 476 5.86 -4.29 22.87
CA LEU A 476 6.71 -5.47 22.63
C LEU A 476 6.50 -6.59 23.65
N ILE A 477 6.25 -6.28 24.92
CA ILE A 477 5.92 -7.31 25.91
C ILE A 477 4.59 -8.03 25.57
N GLY A 478 3.77 -7.44 24.68
CA GLY A 478 2.57 -8.05 24.13
C GLY A 478 2.79 -8.99 22.95
N THR A 479 4.03 -9.23 22.53
CA THR A 479 4.40 -9.95 21.29
C THR A 479 5.08 -11.29 21.55
N SER A 480 5.42 -12.02 20.48
CA SER A 480 6.25 -13.24 20.55
C SER A 480 7.64 -13.01 21.15
N LEU A 481 8.15 -11.78 21.17
CA LEU A 481 9.45 -11.43 21.78
C LEU A 481 9.42 -11.42 23.31
N SER A 482 8.23 -11.46 23.92
CA SER A 482 8.04 -11.35 25.37
C SER A 482 8.86 -12.33 26.24
N PRO A 483 9.09 -13.60 25.85
CA PRO A 483 9.94 -14.51 26.63
C PRO A 483 11.42 -14.11 26.69
N VAL A 484 11.90 -13.39 25.68
CA VAL A 484 13.29 -12.89 25.60
C VAL A 484 13.39 -11.51 26.24
N LEU A 485 12.48 -10.60 25.89
CA LEU A 485 12.45 -9.24 26.41
C LEU A 485 12.07 -9.18 27.89
N GLY A 486 11.17 -10.05 28.35
CA GLY A 486 10.57 -9.99 29.68
C GLY A 486 11.57 -10.04 30.83
N PRO A 487 12.48 -11.04 30.88
CA PRO A 487 13.53 -11.11 31.91
C PRO A 487 14.44 -9.87 31.90
N LEU A 488 14.91 -9.45 30.73
CA LEU A 488 15.77 -8.28 30.59
C LEU A 488 15.07 -6.99 31.06
N LEU A 489 13.79 -6.86 30.72
CA LEU A 489 12.96 -5.74 31.16
C LEU A 489 12.72 -5.78 32.67
N HIS A 490 12.54 -6.96 33.27
CA HIS A 490 12.41 -7.11 34.73
C HIS A 490 13.66 -6.60 35.44
N ASP A 491 14.83 -7.10 35.04
CA ASP A 491 16.13 -6.71 35.61
C ASP A 491 16.36 -5.20 35.46
N HIS A 492 16.06 -4.65 34.28
CA HIS A 492 16.18 -3.23 34.01
C HIS A 492 15.25 -2.40 34.91
N LEU A 493 13.98 -2.78 35.04
CA LEU A 493 13.02 -2.05 35.90
C LEU A 493 13.39 -2.12 37.39
N GLN A 494 13.96 -3.25 37.84
CA GLN A 494 14.49 -3.37 39.20
C GLN A 494 15.65 -2.39 39.45
N GLN A 495 16.56 -2.24 38.49
CA GLN A 495 17.69 -1.31 38.59
C GLN A 495 17.25 0.16 38.58
N LEU A 496 16.23 0.50 37.80
CA LEU A 496 15.75 1.88 37.68
C LEU A 496 15.04 2.40 38.93
N GLN A 497 14.36 1.51 39.68
CA GLN A 497 13.59 1.87 40.87
C GLN A 497 12.63 3.06 40.63
N THR A 498 11.90 3.04 39.51
CA THR A 498 11.11 4.21 39.04
C THR A 498 10.10 4.72 40.06
N HIS A 499 9.51 3.83 40.86
CA HIS A 499 8.59 4.16 41.95
C HIS A 499 8.66 3.10 43.07
N PRO A 500 8.52 3.45 44.35
CA PRO A 500 8.61 2.46 45.44
C PRO A 500 7.60 1.31 45.30
N LEU A 501 6.34 1.59 44.94
CA LEU A 501 5.35 0.54 44.66
C LEU A 501 5.78 -0.39 43.51
N SER A 502 6.39 0.12 42.42
CA SER A 502 6.83 -0.78 41.34
C SER A 502 7.97 -1.69 41.79
N VAL A 503 8.89 -1.20 42.63
CA VAL A 503 9.96 -2.03 43.20
C VAL A 503 9.35 -3.18 44.00
N VAL A 504 8.43 -2.88 44.92
CA VAL A 504 7.76 -3.90 45.74
C VAL A 504 6.94 -4.88 44.88
N MET A 505 6.29 -4.41 43.81
CA MET A 505 5.58 -5.27 42.86
C MET A 505 6.54 -6.19 42.08
N LEU A 506 7.71 -5.71 41.69
CA LEU A 506 8.72 -6.53 41.00
C LEU A 506 9.31 -7.58 41.93
N GLU A 507 9.63 -7.22 43.17
CA GLU A 507 10.08 -8.16 44.21
C GLU A 507 9.01 -9.22 44.50
N ALA A 508 7.74 -8.82 44.62
CA ALA A 508 6.64 -9.74 44.83
C ALA A 508 6.40 -10.69 43.62
N ALA A 509 6.83 -10.30 42.43
CA ALA A 509 6.79 -11.16 41.25
C ALA A 509 7.95 -12.17 41.21
N ALA A 510 9.03 -11.93 41.97
CA ALA A 510 10.31 -12.63 41.99
C ALA A 510 11.04 -12.65 40.65
N ASP A 511 10.49 -13.32 39.64
CA ASP A 511 11.03 -13.43 38.29
C ASP A 511 10.01 -12.94 37.24
N TYR A 512 10.48 -12.72 36.01
CA TYR A 512 9.58 -12.52 34.89
C TYR A 512 8.74 -13.78 34.61
N HIS A 513 7.41 -13.63 34.73
CA HIS A 513 6.44 -14.64 34.33
C HIS A 513 5.42 -14.04 33.35
N PRO A 514 5.11 -14.69 32.20
CA PRO A 514 4.16 -14.18 31.22
C PRO A 514 2.76 -13.87 31.79
N GLY A 515 2.33 -14.62 32.81
CA GLY A 515 1.07 -14.39 33.52
C GLY A 515 1.00 -13.04 34.24
N ASN A 516 2.16 -12.46 34.59
CA ASN A 516 2.26 -11.15 35.23
C ASN A 516 2.48 -10.02 34.21
N ARG A 517 2.41 -10.27 32.90
CA ARG A 517 2.63 -9.25 31.85
C ARG A 517 1.88 -7.93 32.12
N VAL A 518 0.62 -8.01 32.56
CA VAL A 518 -0.20 -6.82 32.83
C VAL A 518 0.38 -5.90 33.91
N VAL A 519 1.13 -6.46 34.86
CA VAL A 519 1.84 -5.70 35.91
C VAL A 519 2.97 -4.88 35.27
N TYR A 520 3.81 -5.51 34.45
CA TYR A 520 4.88 -4.81 33.73
C TYR A 520 4.34 -3.72 32.80
N GLN A 521 3.23 -3.99 32.11
CA GLN A 521 2.55 -2.97 31.29
C GLN A 521 2.09 -1.77 32.13
N ALA A 522 1.53 -2.00 33.31
CA ALA A 522 1.13 -0.92 34.21
C ALA A 522 2.33 -0.12 34.72
N ILE A 523 3.45 -0.78 35.05
CA ILE A 523 4.70 -0.11 35.44
C ILE A 523 5.26 0.74 34.29
N LEU A 524 5.26 0.23 33.05
CA LEU A 524 5.70 0.97 31.88
C LEU A 524 4.77 2.16 31.53
N GLU A 525 3.46 1.98 31.67
CA GLU A 525 2.45 3.04 31.47
C GLU A 525 2.56 4.15 32.52
N GLN A 526 2.81 3.77 33.78
CA GLN A 526 3.15 4.68 34.86
C GLN A 526 4.43 5.46 34.53
N GLY A 527 5.46 4.74 34.07
CA GLY A 527 6.77 5.30 33.78
C GLY A 527 7.38 6.01 34.98
N VAL A 528 7.91 7.21 34.76
CA VAL A 528 8.47 8.07 35.81
C VAL A 528 7.47 9.13 36.31
N ARG A 529 6.17 8.94 36.06
CA ARG A 529 5.15 9.87 36.55
C ARG A 529 5.12 9.80 38.07
N GLY A 530 5.03 10.96 38.72
CA GLY A 530 4.97 11.04 40.19
C GLY A 530 3.65 10.55 40.81
N GLN A 531 2.57 10.50 40.04
CA GLN A 531 1.24 10.08 40.52
C GLN A 531 0.88 8.69 40.00
N LEU A 532 0.53 7.78 40.91
CA LEU A 532 0.12 6.40 40.59
C LEU A 532 -1.19 6.37 39.79
N THR A 533 -1.23 5.56 38.73
CA THR A 533 -2.47 5.29 37.99
C THR A 533 -3.36 4.29 38.73
N ASP A 534 -4.69 4.42 38.59
CA ASP A 534 -5.68 3.49 39.18
C ASP A 534 -5.40 2.03 38.81
N ARG A 535 -5.00 1.81 37.55
CA ARG A 535 -4.64 0.49 37.04
C ARG A 535 -3.44 -0.11 37.78
N MET A 536 -2.44 0.71 38.11
CA MET A 536 -1.28 0.26 38.87
C MET A 536 -1.64 -0.03 40.33
N LEU A 537 -2.51 0.78 40.94
CA LEU A 537 -3.04 0.54 42.29
C LEU A 537 -3.80 -0.79 42.35
N GLU A 538 -4.73 -1.02 41.41
CA GLU A 538 -5.53 -2.25 41.33
C GLU A 538 -4.66 -3.50 41.13
N LEU A 539 -3.75 -3.48 40.14
CA LEU A 539 -2.87 -4.61 39.86
C LEU A 539 -1.85 -4.85 40.98
N GLY A 540 -1.36 -3.77 41.60
CA GLY A 540 -0.48 -3.84 42.76
C GLY A 540 -1.17 -4.50 43.94
N ALA A 541 -2.38 -4.05 44.30
CA ALA A 541 -3.18 -4.63 45.37
C ALA A 541 -3.40 -6.13 45.17
N ARG A 542 -3.77 -6.52 43.95
CA ARG A 542 -4.02 -7.92 43.60
C ARG A 542 -2.74 -8.75 43.68
N LEU A 543 -1.63 -8.27 43.12
CA LEU A 543 -0.35 -8.98 43.14
C LEU A 543 0.17 -9.16 44.57
N LEU A 544 0.22 -8.08 45.35
CA LEU A 544 0.72 -8.10 46.73
C LEU A 544 -0.14 -8.98 47.63
N SER A 545 -1.47 -8.90 47.52
CA SER A 545 -2.38 -9.80 48.25
C SER A 545 -2.08 -11.26 47.97
N VAL A 546 -1.93 -11.64 46.69
CA VAL A 546 -1.65 -13.01 46.30
C VAL A 546 -0.27 -13.46 46.76
N ALA A 547 0.75 -12.62 46.59
CA ALA A 547 2.13 -12.91 46.99
C ALA A 547 2.22 -13.15 48.51
N LEU A 548 1.68 -12.23 49.32
CA LEU A 548 1.69 -12.36 50.78
C LEU A 548 0.92 -13.58 51.28
N LEU A 549 -0.25 -13.89 50.68
CA LEU A 549 -1.06 -15.03 51.09
C LEU A 549 -0.43 -16.40 50.77
N ARG A 550 0.39 -16.46 49.70
CA ARG A 550 1.02 -17.68 49.19
C ARG A 550 2.48 -17.86 49.60
N LEU A 551 3.03 -16.90 50.34
CA LEU A 551 4.44 -16.89 50.69
C LEU A 551 4.81 -18.10 51.59
N PRO A 552 5.78 -18.94 51.18
CA PRO A 552 6.22 -20.08 51.96
C PRO A 552 6.95 -19.61 53.22
N PRO A 553 6.96 -20.41 54.31
CA PRO A 553 7.57 -19.99 55.58
C PRO A 553 9.04 -19.59 55.50
N GLY A 554 9.81 -20.14 54.55
CA GLY A 554 11.23 -19.83 54.35
C GLY A 554 11.48 -18.44 53.78
N GLU A 555 10.52 -17.88 53.06
CA GLU A 555 10.63 -16.56 52.40
C GLU A 555 9.98 -15.45 53.23
N ARG A 556 9.37 -15.76 54.39
CA ARG A 556 8.74 -14.75 55.26
C ARG A 556 9.73 -13.79 55.91
N THR A 557 11.03 -13.91 55.62
CA THR A 557 12.10 -13.03 56.09
C THR A 557 12.62 -12.07 55.03
N GLU A 558 12.06 -12.10 53.81
CA GLU A 558 12.48 -11.20 52.74
C GLU A 558 12.28 -9.72 53.12
N PRO A 559 13.22 -8.83 52.73
CA PRO A 559 13.25 -7.44 53.21
C PRO A 559 12.09 -6.59 52.66
N TRP A 560 11.58 -6.90 51.47
CA TRP A 560 10.51 -6.13 50.81
C TRP A 560 9.12 -6.32 51.45
N LEU A 561 8.94 -7.29 52.34
CA LEU A 561 7.63 -7.69 52.86
C LEU A 561 6.97 -6.63 53.74
N ALA A 562 7.76 -5.86 54.51
CA ALA A 562 7.22 -4.78 55.33
C ALA A 562 6.62 -3.68 54.46
N ASP A 563 7.34 -3.28 53.41
CA ASP A 563 6.87 -2.27 52.46
C ASP A 563 5.65 -2.78 51.67
N ALA A 564 5.59 -4.07 51.34
CA ALA A 564 4.40 -4.67 50.71
C ALA A 564 3.15 -4.62 51.58
N ILE A 565 3.30 -4.88 52.88
CA ILE A 565 2.21 -4.78 53.86
C ILE A 565 1.69 -3.33 53.93
N GLU A 566 2.60 -2.36 54.04
CA GLU A 566 2.26 -0.93 54.08
C GLU A 566 1.59 -0.48 52.78
N TRP A 567 2.17 -0.82 51.63
CA TRP A 567 1.59 -0.48 50.33
C TRP A 567 0.22 -1.09 50.14
N LEU A 568 0.02 -2.36 50.50
CA LEU A 568 -1.28 -3.02 50.35
C LEU A 568 -2.37 -2.33 51.18
N ALA A 569 -2.08 -1.99 52.43
CA ALA A 569 -2.99 -1.26 53.30
C ALA A 569 -3.36 0.12 52.74
N ARG A 570 -2.39 0.83 52.16
CA ARG A 570 -2.61 2.15 51.56
C ARG A 570 -3.44 2.10 50.29
N ILE A 571 -3.16 1.16 49.37
CA ILE A 571 -3.75 1.18 48.03
C ILE A 571 -5.08 0.46 47.93
N ALA A 572 -5.36 -0.48 48.85
CA ALA A 572 -6.58 -1.28 48.80
C ALA A 572 -7.02 -1.75 50.20
N PRO A 573 -7.40 -0.82 51.10
CA PRO A 573 -7.68 -1.11 52.51
C PRO A 573 -8.71 -2.24 52.69
N GLU A 574 -9.80 -2.24 51.93
CA GLU A 574 -10.85 -3.27 52.04
C GLU A 574 -10.32 -4.68 51.74
N SER A 575 -9.43 -4.81 50.75
CA SER A 575 -8.83 -6.09 50.38
C SER A 575 -7.64 -6.48 51.26
N ALA A 576 -6.97 -5.49 51.86
CA ALA A 576 -5.83 -5.67 52.74
C ALA A 576 -6.23 -6.36 54.03
N GLY A 577 -7.40 -6.02 54.60
CA GLY A 577 -7.89 -6.55 55.87
C GLY A 577 -7.69 -8.07 56.00
N PRO A 578 -8.37 -8.92 55.22
CA PRO A 578 -8.22 -10.37 55.35
C PRO A 578 -6.76 -10.88 55.28
N VAL A 579 -5.88 -10.20 54.54
CA VAL A 579 -4.45 -10.55 54.43
C VAL A 579 -3.70 -10.17 55.70
N LEU A 580 -3.88 -8.94 56.19
CA LEU A 580 -3.23 -8.43 57.39
C LEU A 580 -3.65 -9.23 58.64
N GLU A 581 -4.93 -9.58 58.76
CA GLU A 581 -5.46 -10.36 59.89
C GLU A 581 -4.79 -11.72 59.94
N LYS A 582 -4.65 -12.36 58.77
CA LYS A 582 -3.97 -13.64 58.64
C LYS A 582 -2.50 -13.51 59.07
N ILE A 583 -1.78 -12.48 58.64
CA ILE A 583 -0.37 -12.28 59.02
C ILE A 583 -0.22 -12.17 60.55
N VAL A 584 -1.12 -11.43 61.20
CA VAL A 584 -1.12 -11.24 62.66
C VAL A 584 -1.50 -12.51 63.41
N THR A 585 -2.53 -13.23 62.96
CA THR A 585 -3.16 -14.31 63.71
C THR A 585 -2.67 -15.73 63.36
N GLU A 586 -2.02 -15.93 62.22
CA GLU A 586 -1.58 -17.25 61.76
C GLU A 586 -0.53 -17.84 62.70
N LYS A 587 -0.78 -19.07 63.19
CA LYS A 587 0.11 -19.80 64.10
C LYS A 587 0.58 -21.12 63.48
N LYS A 588 1.87 -21.39 63.60
CA LYS A 588 2.49 -22.69 63.41
C LYS A 588 2.32 -23.53 64.69
N LEU A 589 1.89 -24.78 64.55
CA LEU A 589 1.72 -25.72 65.67
C LEU A 589 0.82 -25.15 66.80
N LEU A 590 -0.27 -24.46 66.43
CA LEU A 590 -1.29 -23.86 67.31
C LEU A 590 -0.83 -22.72 68.24
N VAL A 591 0.47 -22.57 68.53
CA VAL A 591 0.94 -21.63 69.56
C VAL A 591 2.02 -20.66 69.08
N ILE A 592 2.84 -21.05 68.09
CA ILE A 592 3.98 -20.25 67.64
C ILE A 592 3.53 -19.36 66.48
N PRO A 593 3.69 -18.03 66.51
CA PRO A 593 3.36 -17.19 65.36
C PRO A 593 4.06 -17.66 64.09
N ALA A 594 3.31 -17.77 63.00
CA ALA A 594 3.85 -18.27 61.73
C ALA A 594 4.64 -17.20 60.97
N TRP A 595 4.47 -15.92 61.35
CA TRP A 595 5.12 -14.76 60.75
C TRP A 595 6.13 -14.12 61.72
N PRO A 596 7.28 -13.60 61.21
CA PRO A 596 8.24 -12.88 62.03
C PRO A 596 7.63 -11.68 62.74
N LYS A 597 8.18 -11.36 63.93
CA LYS A 597 7.68 -10.28 64.78
C LYS A 597 7.58 -8.94 64.04
N LYS A 598 8.62 -8.56 63.29
CA LYS A 598 8.64 -7.30 62.53
C LYS A 598 7.48 -7.17 61.53
N LEU A 599 7.12 -8.25 60.84
CA LEU A 599 6.04 -8.23 59.86
C LEU A 599 4.66 -8.21 60.52
N ARG A 600 4.51 -8.85 61.69
CA ARG A 600 3.29 -8.75 62.49
C ARG A 600 3.09 -7.33 63.02
N GLU A 601 4.14 -6.70 63.53
CA GLU A 601 4.09 -5.30 63.98
C GLU A 601 3.74 -4.35 62.82
N ALA A 602 4.32 -4.56 61.63
CA ALA A 602 3.96 -3.80 60.43
C ALA A 602 2.49 -4.00 60.03
N ALA A 603 1.98 -5.23 60.10
CA ALA A 603 0.58 -5.53 59.77
C ALA A 603 -0.41 -4.97 60.81
N GLU A 604 -0.07 -5.03 62.10
CA GLU A 604 -0.85 -4.42 63.19
C GLU A 604 -0.95 -2.89 62.99
N LEU A 605 0.19 -2.23 62.75
CA LEU A 605 0.21 -0.79 62.48
C LEU A 605 -0.61 -0.42 61.25
N ALA A 606 -0.41 -1.15 60.14
CA ALA A 606 -1.17 -0.93 58.90
C ALA A 606 -2.68 -1.11 59.10
N TRP A 607 -3.08 -2.09 59.93
CA TRP A 607 -4.49 -2.30 60.30
C TRP A 607 -5.07 -1.12 61.09
N GLU A 608 -4.36 -0.64 62.10
CA GLU A 608 -4.78 0.50 62.92
C GLU A 608 -4.97 1.76 62.06
N THR A 609 -4.01 2.03 61.19
CA THR A 609 -4.06 3.20 60.28
C THR A 609 -5.25 3.14 59.31
N MET A 610 -5.62 1.95 58.84
CA MET A 610 -6.80 1.76 57.99
C MET A 610 -8.12 2.05 58.73
N GLY A 611 -8.19 1.68 60.02
CA GLY A 611 -9.34 1.95 60.87
C GLY A 611 -9.59 3.45 61.02
N GLU A 612 -8.53 4.22 61.31
CA GLU A 612 -8.60 5.68 61.47
C GLU A 612 -9.04 6.40 60.17
N ALA A 613 -8.52 5.99 59.01
CA ALA A 613 -8.88 6.58 57.72
C ALA A 613 -10.36 6.35 57.34
N GLN A 614 -10.96 5.22 57.73
CA GLN A 614 -12.38 4.96 57.50
C GLN A 614 -13.29 5.82 58.39
N PHE A 615 -12.83 6.23 59.58
CA PHE A 615 -13.58 7.13 60.46
C PHE A 615 -13.56 8.59 60.00
N GLU A 616 -12.49 9.05 59.33
CA GLU A 616 -12.43 10.43 58.81
C GLU A 616 -13.31 10.65 57.56
N VAL A 617 -13.37 9.68 56.64
CA VAL A 617 -14.23 9.78 55.45
C VAL A 617 -15.72 9.76 55.82
N GLY A 618 -16.10 9.01 56.86
CA GLY A 618 -17.47 9.00 57.37
C GLY A 618 -17.92 10.28 58.09
N ALA A 619 -16.97 11.13 58.54
CA ALA A 619 -17.27 12.41 59.20
C ALA A 619 -17.34 13.60 58.22
N ALA A 620 -16.76 13.46 57.02
CA ALA A 620 -16.73 14.53 56.00
C ALA A 620 -18.02 14.61 55.15
N ASP A 621 -18.79 13.53 55.06
CA ASP A 621 -20.06 13.50 54.29
C ASP A 621 -21.21 14.31 54.94
N GLU A 622 -21.01 14.90 56.13
CA GLU A 622 -22.00 15.79 56.77
C GLU A 622 -21.69 17.31 56.63
N VAL A 623 -20.59 17.72 55.98
CA VAL A 623 -20.24 19.14 55.90
C VAL A 623 -19.82 19.59 54.49
N GLY A 624 -20.81 20.09 53.73
CA GLY A 624 -20.61 21.23 52.82
C GLY A 624 -20.25 20.94 51.36
N ALA A 625 -21.21 21.16 50.47
CA ALA A 625 -20.97 21.35 49.04
C ALA A 625 -19.95 22.49 48.82
N PHE A 626 -18.78 22.17 48.27
CA PHE A 626 -17.84 23.15 47.75
C PHE A 626 -18.01 23.24 46.23
N GLU A 627 -18.34 24.44 45.75
CA GLU A 627 -18.25 24.81 44.33
C GLU A 627 -16.80 24.69 43.87
N VAL A 628 -16.57 23.94 42.79
CA VAL A 628 -15.29 23.86 42.10
C VAL A 628 -15.29 24.91 40.99
N ASP A 629 -14.41 25.90 41.15
CA ASP A 629 -14.10 26.93 40.17
C ASP A 629 -13.19 26.33 39.08
N ASP A 630 -13.75 26.14 37.88
CA ASP A 630 -13.04 25.64 36.68
C ASP A 630 -12.24 26.79 36.04
N ASP A 631 -11.06 27.12 36.59
CA ASP A 631 -10.08 27.90 35.82
C ASP A 631 -8.64 27.78 36.37
N ALA A 632 -7.87 26.78 35.91
CA ALA A 632 -6.40 26.84 35.94
C ALA A 632 -5.72 25.78 35.04
N GLY A 633 -4.93 26.25 34.07
CA GLY A 633 -3.55 25.74 33.93
C GLY A 633 -3.14 25.02 32.64
N LEU A 634 -3.15 25.73 31.51
CA LEU A 634 -2.31 25.38 30.34
C LEU A 634 -0.82 25.52 30.71
N PHE A 635 -0.09 24.39 30.75
CA PHE A 635 1.37 24.37 30.86
C PHE A 635 2.02 24.98 29.60
N ARG A 636 2.68 26.14 29.77
CA ARG A 636 3.70 26.62 28.83
C ARG A 636 5.05 26.01 29.23
N PRO A 637 5.86 25.50 28.29
CA PRO A 637 7.23 25.10 28.60
C PRO A 637 8.10 26.35 28.87
N SER A 638 8.84 26.33 29.97
CA SER A 638 9.86 27.33 30.29
C SER A 638 10.97 27.35 29.23
N PRO A 639 11.46 28.54 28.81
CA PRO A 639 12.63 28.64 27.98
C PRO A 639 13.89 28.40 28.81
N ILE A 640 14.73 27.49 28.33
CA ILE A 640 16.09 27.27 28.82
C ILE A 640 16.91 28.53 28.52
N ALA A 641 17.32 29.24 29.57
CA ALA A 641 18.28 30.32 29.48
C ALA A 641 19.68 29.74 29.25
N LEU A 642 20.23 29.97 28.06
CA LEU A 642 21.66 29.79 27.80
C LEU A 642 22.41 30.88 28.56
N LYS A 643 23.32 30.47 29.46
CA LYS A 643 24.35 31.34 30.00
C LYS A 643 25.33 31.67 28.88
N GLU A 644 25.43 32.95 28.53
CA GLU A 644 26.58 33.48 27.82
C GLU A 644 27.79 33.45 28.78
N GLU A 645 28.83 32.71 28.40
CA GLU A 645 30.15 32.82 28.99
C GLU A 645 30.90 33.98 28.32
N ASP A 646 31.24 34.97 29.14
CA ASP A 646 32.23 36.01 28.83
C ASP A 646 33.63 35.41 28.67
N THR A 647 34.32 35.73 27.58
CA THR A 647 35.77 36.07 27.55
C THR A 647 36.25 36.36 26.12
N PRO A 648 37.35 37.11 25.94
CA PRO A 648 37.72 38.43 26.46
C PRO A 648 37.63 39.56 25.41
#